data_AF-A0A182MSG3-F1
#
_entry.id   AF-A0A182MSG3-F1
#
_cell.length_a   1.000
_cell.length_b   1.000
_cell.length_c   1.000
_cell.angle_alpha   90.00
_cell.angle_beta   90.00
_cell.angle_gamma   90.00
#
_symmetry.space_group_name_H-M   'P 1'
#
loop_
_entity.id
_entity.type
_entity.pdbx_description
1 polymer ?
#
loop_
_entity_poly.entity_id
_entity_poly.type
_entity_poly.pdbx_seq_one_letter_code
_entity_poly.pdbx_strand_id
1 'polypeptide(L)'
;MVERHVHYDRRFGAVYPLFQLLGFSLVPLHGQAPTSLYILTVVFVSLYVACEIIVMVYSLTTPEAVFFLSDATGTFADAIQFVIPLAVPLVSLLLSLGKRTTQKRITVLMDRIDKLFESHGTAPGCLERFNYQLGQAILTTMLVYNVIPAVNEFFIISRISANRIWYRNWYLKVLFFVLIRLGDSFFLLHVHYLRNRYRFLNNELQLTVSTKVRNVSADAIHRRLVHMKVIQNLLKDLTGEVSDRFGWQLFGVITMLFICTTIDGYWMYASLHHDGNLYKVESFLCAISPLLMFFVLFTTCQRCLDEGEMTFYHLHSVYNHALPHKTIVLIEGFSKQLHNERINFSAANFFDLRLSALTTLISRMVVILIFQLCGLQTYAGPSAPFGSTLALLWCIGNCILYAGVLAYCFIERRWLFTDSRTGTGINVIPFIKSSITIVAHLVVLLEAILARGVYRALDIRVTSVDGTLDSLTNRQAGSILAQARTQFRNKLLLFGAFCGAIELGILVLVYTNPVHRVIWCLTVPSLVTIRMKHLHHAYHIDRLTARFGVLREQLESLVIGQTISPGQPQLTGDKVPPKLTSLNRWKMNSTLRPAIIDPWTLRNPAGLAKSPGPDAAFDAKHLRQLFATKSTYLTLWHAAKDLNGCCVYSQLANLLQNFIQCTCDLYTLYSLLYLNQLGDIFGFILSIVATFTALGIVLAACENCKNQVGQMGQLLYKRRGDETDLLAKMVENFSLLLQHTPIYFSLGGFFDMDFMLLKEIAAAITTYMVIFIQFMPKVEPGTDGTIGTLGNVSLANNTLNLKSE
;
A
#
# COMPACT_ATOMS: atom_id res chain seq x y z
N MET A 1 -59.16 30.94 5.06
CA MET A 1 -58.05 30.15 4.50
C MET A 1 -57.16 29.69 5.66
N VAL A 2 -56.63 28.47 5.62
CA VAL A 2 -55.59 28.02 6.57
C VAL A 2 -54.31 27.84 5.78
N GLU A 3 -53.24 28.51 6.17
CA GLU A 3 -51.95 28.36 5.51
C GLU A 3 -51.40 26.94 5.74
N ARG A 4 -51.14 26.21 4.66
CA ARG A 4 -50.31 25.00 4.72
C ARG A 4 -48.85 25.41 4.85
N HIS A 5 -48.42 25.79 6.05
CA HIS A 5 -46.99 25.85 6.37
C HIS A 5 -46.36 24.48 6.05
N VAL A 6 -45.40 24.47 5.13
CA VAL A 6 -44.69 23.25 4.74
C VAL A 6 -43.77 22.84 5.89
N HIS A 7 -44.15 21.81 6.63
CA HIS A 7 -43.29 21.22 7.66
C HIS A 7 -42.11 20.50 7.01
N TYR A 8 -41.03 21.26 6.80
CA TYR A 8 -39.69 20.71 6.63
C TYR A 8 -39.29 19.95 7.89
N ASP A 9 -38.59 18.83 7.71
CA ASP A 9 -38.06 18.03 8.80
C ASP A 9 -37.03 18.87 9.61
N ARG A 10 -37.32 19.07 10.90
CA ARG A 10 -36.48 19.89 11.82
C ARG A 10 -35.04 19.36 11.96
N ARG A 11 -34.75 18.12 11.53
CA ARG A 11 -33.42 17.50 11.58
C ARG A 11 -32.46 18.02 10.50
N PHE A 12 -32.98 18.43 9.34
CA PHE A 12 -32.17 18.75 8.15
C PHE A 12 -32.61 20.03 7.40
N GLY A 13 -33.80 20.57 7.67
CA GLY A 13 -34.30 21.78 7.02
C GLY A 13 -34.32 21.69 5.49
N ALA A 14 -33.85 22.74 4.82
CA ALA A 14 -33.82 22.82 3.35
C ALA A 14 -32.73 21.93 2.68
N VAL A 15 -31.80 21.34 3.45
CA VAL A 15 -30.67 20.58 2.89
C VAL A 15 -31.11 19.21 2.35
N TYR A 16 -32.08 18.55 2.98
CA TYR A 16 -32.55 17.23 2.49
C TYR A 16 -33.37 17.32 1.17
N PRO A 17 -34.28 18.30 0.99
CA PRO A 17 -34.90 18.58 -0.31
C PRO A 17 -33.92 18.74 -1.48
N LEU A 18 -32.73 19.31 -1.27
CA LEU A 18 -31.70 19.42 -2.32
C LEU A 18 -31.22 18.03 -2.79
N PHE A 19 -31.00 17.10 -1.87
CA PHE A 19 -30.60 15.72 -2.22
C PHE A 19 -31.74 14.89 -2.82
N GLN A 20 -32.99 15.26 -2.56
CA GLN A 20 -34.16 14.70 -3.26
C GLN A 20 -34.25 15.25 -4.69
N LEU A 21 -34.05 16.56 -4.89
CA LEU A 21 -34.02 17.21 -6.20
C LEU A 21 -32.94 16.61 -7.13
N LEU A 22 -31.75 16.33 -6.59
CA LEU A 22 -30.62 15.74 -7.32
C LEU A 22 -30.75 14.22 -7.58
N GLY A 23 -31.78 13.56 -7.03
CA GLY A 23 -31.99 12.11 -7.17
C GLY A 23 -31.19 11.22 -6.20
N PHE A 24 -30.36 11.81 -5.32
CA PHE A 24 -29.58 11.07 -4.33
C PHE A 24 -30.44 10.46 -3.20
N SER A 25 -31.63 11.01 -2.94
CA SER A 25 -32.68 10.37 -2.13
C SER A 25 -34.00 10.24 -2.89
N LEU A 26 -34.55 9.03 -2.96
CA LEU A 26 -35.84 8.73 -3.60
C LEU A 26 -36.94 8.38 -2.58
N VAL A 27 -36.76 8.85 -1.34
CA VAL A 27 -37.62 8.60 -0.18
C VAL A 27 -37.96 9.95 0.48
N PRO A 28 -39.25 10.25 0.73
CA PRO A 28 -39.65 11.42 1.52
C PRO A 28 -39.38 11.18 3.01
N LEU A 29 -38.94 12.22 3.70
CA LEU A 29 -38.95 12.28 5.16
C LEU A 29 -40.38 12.48 5.68
N HIS A 30 -40.60 12.16 6.96
CA HIS A 30 -41.91 12.25 7.59
C HIS A 30 -42.47 13.68 7.51
N GLY A 31 -43.67 13.83 6.94
CA GLY A 31 -44.37 15.11 6.77
C GLY A 31 -44.18 15.82 5.42
N GLN A 32 -43.27 15.37 4.54
CA GLN A 32 -43.08 16.01 3.23
C GLN A 32 -44.19 15.67 2.21
N ALA A 33 -44.63 16.66 1.44
CA ALA A 33 -45.56 16.48 0.32
C ALA A 33 -44.83 15.93 -0.93
N PRO A 34 -45.21 14.77 -1.50
CA PRO A 34 -44.35 14.05 -2.44
C PRO A 34 -44.47 14.45 -3.92
N THR A 35 -45.59 15.02 -4.36
CA THR A 35 -45.95 15.07 -5.79
C THR A 35 -45.20 16.12 -6.62
N SER A 36 -45.06 17.36 -6.12
CA SER A 36 -44.38 18.42 -6.87
C SER A 36 -42.87 18.19 -6.97
N LEU A 37 -42.25 17.73 -5.87
CA LEU A 37 -40.81 17.48 -5.81
C LEU A 37 -40.40 16.33 -6.74
N TYR A 38 -41.19 15.26 -6.82
CA TYR A 38 -40.86 14.11 -7.66
C TYR A 38 -40.78 14.45 -9.16
N ILE A 39 -41.71 15.25 -9.69
CA ILE A 39 -41.68 15.72 -11.09
C ILE A 39 -40.40 16.53 -11.33
N LEU A 40 -40.06 17.43 -10.40
CA LEU A 40 -38.87 18.28 -10.51
C LEU A 40 -37.58 17.45 -10.44
N THR A 41 -37.49 16.46 -9.54
CA THR A 41 -36.39 15.49 -9.49
C THR A 41 -36.21 14.76 -10.82
N VAL A 42 -37.30 14.26 -11.43
CA VAL A 42 -37.22 13.56 -12.72
C VAL A 42 -36.66 14.49 -13.81
N VAL A 43 -37.13 15.73 -13.89
CA VAL A 43 -36.62 16.72 -14.86
C VAL A 43 -35.13 17.01 -14.64
N PHE A 44 -34.70 17.28 -13.41
CA PHE A 44 -33.29 17.57 -13.11
C PHE A 44 -32.37 16.37 -13.36
N VAL A 45 -32.78 15.16 -12.98
CA VAL A 45 -32.01 13.93 -13.20
C VAL A 45 -31.91 13.61 -14.68
N SER A 46 -33.01 13.67 -15.45
CA SER A 46 -32.97 13.49 -16.90
C SER A 46 -32.09 14.53 -17.59
N LEU A 47 -32.07 15.79 -17.11
CA LEU A 47 -31.24 16.85 -17.67
C LEU A 47 -29.74 16.59 -17.46
N TYR A 48 -29.28 16.26 -16.24
CA TYR A 48 -27.86 16.01 -16.01
C TYR A 48 -27.38 14.69 -16.61
N VAL A 49 -28.21 13.63 -16.63
CA VAL A 49 -27.86 12.36 -17.31
C VAL A 49 -27.79 12.55 -18.83
N ALA A 50 -28.67 13.36 -19.43
CA ALA A 50 -28.55 13.73 -20.85
C ALA A 50 -27.24 14.51 -21.11
N CYS A 51 -26.86 15.42 -20.19
CA CYS A 51 -25.59 16.13 -20.26
C CYS A 51 -24.38 15.18 -20.16
N GLU A 52 -24.37 14.25 -19.20
CA GLU A 52 -23.35 13.19 -19.07
C GLU A 52 -23.19 12.40 -20.38
N ILE A 53 -24.30 11.96 -21.00
CA ILE A 53 -24.27 11.22 -22.27
C ILE A 53 -23.73 12.09 -23.41
N ILE A 54 -24.16 13.35 -23.53
CA ILE A 54 -23.67 14.27 -24.56
C ILE A 54 -22.17 14.53 -24.40
N VAL A 55 -21.69 14.76 -23.18
CA VAL A 55 -20.27 14.99 -22.88
C VAL A 55 -19.44 13.72 -23.11
N MET A 56 -19.97 12.54 -22.77
CA MET A 56 -19.36 11.25 -23.10
C MET A 56 -19.18 11.09 -24.61
N VAL A 57 -20.26 11.25 -25.39
CA VAL A 57 -20.23 11.13 -26.85
C VAL A 57 -19.25 12.15 -27.45
N TYR A 58 -19.31 13.41 -27.03
CA TYR A 58 -18.39 14.45 -27.48
C TYR A 58 -16.91 14.11 -27.24
N SER A 59 -16.58 13.56 -26.06
CA SER A 59 -15.21 13.14 -25.73
C SER A 59 -14.71 11.94 -26.57
N LEU A 60 -15.64 11.12 -27.09
CA LEU A 60 -15.34 9.98 -27.95
C LEU A 60 -15.31 10.35 -29.44
N THR A 61 -16.11 11.32 -29.89
CA THR A 61 -16.17 11.77 -31.30
C THR A 61 -15.10 12.79 -31.65
N THR A 62 -14.61 13.55 -30.67
CA THR A 62 -13.60 14.61 -30.84
C THR A 62 -12.54 14.55 -29.72
N PRO A 63 -11.76 13.45 -29.60
CA PRO A 63 -10.75 13.30 -28.55
C PRO A 63 -9.68 14.40 -28.60
N GLU A 64 -9.31 14.88 -29.78
CA GLU A 64 -8.37 15.99 -30.01
C GLU A 64 -8.88 17.35 -29.50
N ALA A 65 -10.18 17.48 -29.23
CA ALA A 65 -10.77 18.66 -28.62
C ALA A 65 -10.74 18.64 -27.08
N VAL A 66 -10.40 17.50 -26.45
CA VAL A 66 -10.59 17.24 -25.02
C VAL A 66 -9.35 16.67 -24.32
N PHE A 67 -8.50 15.90 -25.00
CA PHE A 67 -7.35 15.21 -24.42
C PHE A 67 -6.01 15.69 -24.99
N PHE A 68 -4.94 15.63 -24.18
CA PHE A 68 -3.58 15.97 -24.59
C PHE A 68 -2.92 14.86 -25.43
N LEU A 69 -3.03 14.95 -26.75
CA LEU A 69 -2.62 13.91 -27.70
C LEU A 69 -1.12 13.89 -28.10
N SER A 70 -0.26 14.79 -27.61
CA SER A 70 1.14 14.84 -28.05
C SER A 70 2.04 13.74 -27.47
N ASP A 71 1.60 13.06 -26.41
CA ASP A 71 2.27 11.88 -25.89
C ASP A 71 1.26 10.85 -25.34
N ALA A 72 1.63 9.57 -25.37
CA ALA A 72 0.74 8.48 -24.97
C ALA A 72 0.47 8.44 -23.45
N THR A 73 1.37 8.98 -22.62
CA THR A 73 1.22 9.02 -21.15
C THR A 73 0.24 10.10 -20.76
N GLY A 74 0.39 11.31 -21.31
CA GLY A 74 -0.55 12.42 -21.17
C GLY A 74 -1.95 12.05 -21.67
N THR A 75 -2.05 11.41 -22.86
CA THR A 75 -3.33 10.92 -23.41
C THR A 75 -4.02 9.93 -22.45
N PHE A 76 -3.27 8.94 -21.94
CA PHE A 76 -3.78 7.92 -21.03
C PHE A 76 -4.22 8.51 -19.68
N ALA A 77 -3.43 9.44 -19.14
CA ALA A 77 -3.74 10.17 -17.91
C ALA A 77 -5.02 11.02 -18.07
N ASP A 78 -5.10 11.86 -19.11
CA ASP A 78 -6.26 12.70 -19.38
C ASP A 78 -7.55 11.90 -19.55
N ALA A 79 -7.49 10.80 -20.31
CA ALA A 79 -8.64 9.91 -20.55
C ALA A 79 -9.13 9.27 -19.25
N ILE A 80 -8.22 8.72 -18.42
CA ILE A 80 -8.58 8.14 -17.12
C ILE A 80 -9.14 9.19 -16.16
N GLN A 81 -8.54 10.38 -16.11
CA GLN A 81 -8.99 11.50 -15.29
C GLN A 81 -10.29 12.16 -15.83
N PHE A 82 -10.82 11.70 -16.97
CA PHE A 82 -12.11 12.13 -17.54
C PHE A 82 -13.18 11.05 -17.36
N VAL A 83 -12.89 9.80 -17.77
CA VAL A 83 -13.85 8.69 -17.73
C VAL A 83 -14.25 8.32 -16.30
N ILE A 84 -13.34 8.40 -15.32
CA ILE A 84 -13.66 8.03 -13.94
C ILE A 84 -14.58 9.07 -13.26
N PRO A 85 -14.29 10.39 -13.26
CA PRO A 85 -15.23 11.39 -12.75
C PRO A 85 -16.59 11.40 -13.48
N LEU A 86 -16.64 11.00 -14.75
CA LEU A 86 -17.89 10.84 -15.50
C LEU A 86 -18.73 9.62 -15.04
N ALA A 87 -18.07 8.50 -14.69
CA ALA A 87 -18.75 7.28 -14.29
C ALA A 87 -19.29 7.29 -12.83
N VAL A 88 -18.64 8.02 -11.92
CA VAL A 88 -19.00 8.02 -10.48
C VAL A 88 -20.39 8.61 -10.18
N PRO A 89 -20.84 9.74 -10.78
CA PRO A 89 -22.22 10.23 -10.66
C PRO A 89 -23.26 9.20 -11.10
N LEU A 90 -23.09 8.63 -12.29
CA LEU A 90 -23.99 7.63 -12.85
C LEU A 90 -24.12 6.39 -11.95
N VAL A 91 -22.99 5.86 -11.44
CA VAL A 91 -22.99 4.77 -10.45
C VAL A 91 -23.72 5.17 -9.17
N SER A 92 -23.52 6.41 -8.69
CA SER A 92 -24.17 6.92 -7.47
C SER A 92 -25.70 7.06 -7.62
N LEU A 93 -26.16 7.44 -8.80
CA LEU A 93 -27.58 7.51 -9.18
C LEU A 93 -28.19 6.10 -9.32
N LEU A 94 -27.51 5.18 -10.02
CA LEU A 94 -27.95 3.78 -10.14
C LEU A 94 -28.04 3.09 -8.76
N LEU A 95 -27.09 3.36 -7.87
CA LEU A 95 -27.15 2.92 -6.47
C LEU A 95 -28.32 3.57 -5.71
N SER A 96 -28.68 4.83 -5.99
CA SER A 96 -29.86 5.49 -5.39
C SER A 96 -31.16 4.79 -5.78
N LEU A 97 -31.31 4.46 -7.07
CA LEU A 97 -32.45 3.70 -7.61
C LEU A 97 -32.51 2.29 -7.02
N GLY A 98 -31.39 1.54 -7.07
CA GLY A 98 -31.33 0.15 -6.63
C GLY A 98 -31.44 -0.06 -5.11
N LYS A 99 -30.88 0.84 -4.29
CA LYS A 99 -30.89 0.77 -2.82
C LYS A 99 -32.04 1.55 -2.18
N ARG A 100 -33.14 1.82 -2.90
CA ARG A 100 -34.31 2.54 -2.38
C ARG A 100 -34.96 1.85 -1.16
N THR A 101 -34.81 0.53 -1.01
CA THR A 101 -35.22 -0.24 0.18
C THR A 101 -34.35 0.09 1.40
N THR A 102 -33.02 0.09 1.25
CA THR A 102 -32.04 0.55 2.26
C THR A 102 -32.32 2.00 2.67
N GLN A 103 -32.58 2.90 1.71
CA GLN A 103 -32.97 4.30 2.01
C GLN A 103 -34.21 4.39 2.90
N LYS A 104 -35.26 3.58 2.66
CA LYS A 104 -36.45 3.54 3.54
C LYS A 104 -36.12 3.03 4.95
N ARG A 105 -35.25 2.03 5.07
CA ARG A 105 -34.82 1.51 6.40
C ARG A 105 -34.05 2.56 7.18
N ILE A 106 -33.14 3.29 6.53
CA ILE A 106 -32.40 4.43 7.11
C ILE A 106 -33.39 5.45 7.71
N THR A 107 -34.37 5.94 6.95
CA THR A 107 -35.38 6.89 7.45
C THR A 107 -36.18 6.33 8.63
N VAL A 108 -36.65 5.07 8.56
CA VAL A 108 -37.43 4.44 9.63
C VAL A 108 -36.61 4.23 10.92
N LEU A 109 -35.32 3.90 10.80
CA LEU A 109 -34.41 3.79 11.94
C LEU A 109 -34.19 5.15 12.61
N MET A 110 -33.97 6.20 11.81
CA MET A 110 -33.81 7.58 12.32
C MET A 110 -35.07 8.06 13.05
N ASP A 111 -36.25 7.89 12.45
CA ASP A 111 -37.53 8.22 13.08
C ASP A 111 -37.77 7.45 14.39
N ARG A 112 -37.30 6.19 14.48
CA ARG A 112 -37.41 5.36 15.69
C ARG A 112 -36.44 5.80 16.78
N ILE A 113 -35.20 6.17 16.42
CA ILE A 113 -34.19 6.69 17.34
C ILE A 113 -34.66 8.02 17.93
N ASP A 114 -35.14 8.94 17.09
CA ASP A 114 -35.59 10.26 17.52
C ASP A 114 -36.81 10.17 18.45
N LYS A 115 -37.82 9.36 18.11
CA LYS A 115 -38.98 9.11 18.99
C LYS A 115 -38.60 8.49 20.34
N LEU A 116 -37.55 7.65 20.39
CA LEU A 116 -37.06 7.09 21.65
C LEU A 116 -36.35 8.15 22.51
N PHE A 117 -35.56 9.05 21.91
CA PHE A 117 -34.96 10.18 22.62
C PHE A 117 -36.01 11.19 23.12
N GLU A 118 -37.04 11.50 22.33
CA GLU A 118 -38.13 12.40 22.75
C GLU A 118 -38.95 11.83 23.92
N SER A 119 -39.19 10.52 23.93
CA SER A 119 -40.02 9.87 24.96
C SER A 119 -39.27 9.46 26.24
N HIS A 120 -37.93 9.39 26.22
CA HIS A 120 -37.13 8.92 27.37
C HIS A 120 -36.02 9.89 27.82
N GLY A 121 -35.76 10.98 27.09
CA GLY A 121 -34.72 11.95 27.39
C GLY A 121 -34.93 12.70 28.71
N THR A 122 -33.84 13.11 29.36
CA THR A 122 -33.88 13.71 30.70
C THR A 122 -34.50 15.11 30.78
N ALA A 123 -34.52 15.87 29.68
CA ALA A 123 -35.00 17.24 29.64
C ALA A 123 -35.79 17.56 28.35
N PRO A 124 -36.98 18.19 28.46
CA PRO A 124 -37.75 18.61 27.28
C PRO A 124 -36.96 19.64 26.45
N GLY A 125 -37.13 19.60 25.13
CA GLY A 125 -36.41 20.47 24.18
C GLY A 125 -34.93 20.14 23.98
N CYS A 126 -34.35 19.17 24.70
CA CYS A 126 -32.94 18.82 24.54
C CYS A 126 -32.60 18.39 23.09
N LEU A 127 -33.44 17.55 22.47
CA LEU A 127 -33.23 17.07 21.10
C LEU A 127 -33.24 18.21 20.07
N GLU A 128 -34.03 19.27 20.30
CA GLU A 128 -34.08 20.44 19.41
C GLU A 128 -32.77 21.25 19.46
N ARG A 129 -32.16 21.40 20.64
CA ARG A 129 -30.82 21.99 20.78
C ARG A 129 -29.75 21.18 20.04
N PHE A 130 -29.83 19.85 20.09
CA PHE A 130 -28.95 18.96 19.33
C PHE A 130 -29.22 19.01 17.82
N ASN A 131 -30.48 19.13 17.38
CA ASN A 131 -30.83 19.32 15.97
C ASN A 131 -30.32 20.66 15.42
N TYR A 132 -30.36 21.75 16.19
CA TYR A 132 -29.76 23.02 15.78
C TYR A 132 -28.24 22.90 15.57
N GLN A 133 -27.54 22.21 16.48
CA GLN A 133 -26.11 21.90 16.32
C GLN A 133 -25.83 20.99 15.12
N LEU A 134 -26.72 20.04 14.82
CA LEU A 134 -26.64 19.18 13.64
C LEU A 134 -26.75 20.00 12.35
N GLY A 135 -27.74 20.89 12.25
CA GLY A 135 -27.94 21.77 11.10
C GLY A 135 -26.73 22.67 10.84
N GLN A 136 -26.18 23.30 11.89
CA GLN A 136 -24.96 24.12 11.79
C GLN A 136 -23.74 23.28 11.34
N ALA A 137 -23.53 22.11 11.93
CA ALA A 137 -22.41 21.22 11.56
C ALA A 137 -22.53 20.72 10.11
N ILE A 138 -23.73 20.37 9.66
CA ILE A 138 -24.00 20.03 8.25
C ILE A 138 -23.69 21.22 7.36
N LEU A 139 -24.22 22.42 7.66
CA LEU A 139 -24.01 23.61 6.83
C LEU A 139 -22.52 23.98 6.69
N THR A 140 -21.76 23.93 7.78
CA THR A 140 -20.30 24.14 7.74
C THR A 140 -19.60 23.10 6.87
N THR A 141 -19.93 21.82 7.01
CA THR A 141 -19.35 20.76 6.17
C THR A 141 -19.76 20.92 4.70
N MET A 142 -21.00 21.28 4.40
CA MET A 142 -21.48 21.55 3.03
C MET A 142 -20.66 22.68 2.39
N LEU A 143 -20.44 23.78 3.12
CA LEU A 143 -19.67 24.93 2.63
C LEU A 143 -18.20 24.54 2.39
N VAL A 144 -17.54 23.96 3.39
CA VAL A 144 -16.12 23.57 3.29
C VAL A 144 -15.89 22.51 2.20
N TYR A 145 -16.80 21.54 2.07
CA TYR A 145 -16.65 20.41 1.15
C TYR A 145 -17.00 20.75 -0.31
N ASN A 146 -17.97 21.65 -0.54
CA ASN A 146 -18.43 21.98 -1.90
C ASN A 146 -17.89 23.33 -2.39
N VAL A 147 -17.97 24.38 -1.58
CA VAL A 147 -17.68 25.75 -2.04
C VAL A 147 -16.18 25.99 -2.18
N ILE A 148 -15.34 25.52 -1.25
CA ILE A 148 -13.89 25.75 -1.34
C ILE A 148 -13.28 25.02 -2.58
N PRO A 149 -13.57 23.73 -2.85
CA PRO A 149 -13.16 23.10 -4.10
C PRO A 149 -13.75 23.74 -5.36
N ALA A 150 -15.02 24.14 -5.35
CA ALA A 150 -15.63 24.79 -6.52
C ALA A 150 -14.99 26.15 -6.84
N VAL A 151 -14.69 26.97 -5.82
CA VAL A 151 -13.97 28.25 -6.01
C VAL A 151 -12.56 28.02 -6.53
N ASN A 152 -11.84 27.01 -6.01
CA ASN A 152 -10.54 26.59 -6.53
C ASN A 152 -10.61 26.19 -8.02
N GLU A 153 -11.62 25.42 -8.41
CA GLU A 153 -11.79 24.93 -9.78
C GLU A 153 -12.26 26.01 -10.76
N PHE A 154 -13.16 26.91 -10.35
CA PHE A 154 -13.50 28.09 -11.17
C PHE A 154 -12.33 29.06 -11.30
N PHE A 155 -11.48 29.20 -10.27
CA PHE A 155 -10.24 29.95 -10.37
C PHE A 155 -9.29 29.32 -11.40
N ILE A 156 -9.03 28.00 -11.33
CA ILE A 156 -8.26 27.26 -12.34
C ILE A 156 -8.84 27.50 -13.75
N ILE A 157 -10.14 27.26 -13.95
CA ILE A 157 -10.82 27.44 -15.25
C ILE A 157 -10.64 28.86 -15.82
N SER A 158 -10.71 29.89 -14.97
CA SER A 158 -10.52 31.28 -15.42
C SER A 158 -9.09 31.54 -15.94
N ARG A 159 -8.10 30.93 -15.27
CA ARG A 159 -6.65 31.11 -15.50
C ARG A 159 -6.13 30.32 -16.70
N ILE A 160 -6.65 29.11 -16.93
CA ILE A 160 -6.19 28.21 -18.00
C ILE A 160 -6.85 28.49 -19.36
N SER A 161 -7.73 29.50 -19.44
CA SER A 161 -8.58 29.83 -20.59
C SER A 161 -7.84 30.05 -21.93
N ALA A 162 -6.55 30.39 -21.90
CA ALA A 162 -5.72 30.48 -23.10
C ALA A 162 -5.31 29.10 -23.68
N ASN A 163 -5.24 28.04 -22.85
CA ASN A 163 -5.06 26.66 -23.33
C ASN A 163 -6.42 26.03 -23.65
N ARG A 164 -6.81 26.06 -24.93
CA ARG A 164 -8.14 25.61 -25.39
C ARG A 164 -8.47 24.14 -25.05
N ILE A 165 -7.49 23.23 -25.09
CA ILE A 165 -7.72 21.80 -24.79
C ILE A 165 -7.97 21.65 -23.29
N TRP A 166 -7.07 22.17 -22.46
CA TRP A 166 -7.14 22.02 -21.00
C TRP A 166 -8.33 22.79 -20.39
N TYR A 167 -8.67 23.96 -20.93
CA TYR A 167 -9.90 24.69 -20.60
C TYR A 167 -11.15 23.86 -20.89
N ARG A 168 -11.26 23.24 -22.08
CA ARG A 168 -12.39 22.35 -22.42
C ARG A 168 -12.46 21.13 -21.50
N ASN A 169 -11.33 20.49 -21.28
CA ASN A 169 -11.18 19.33 -20.38
C ASN A 169 -11.74 19.65 -18.98
N TRP A 170 -11.31 20.76 -18.36
CA TRP A 170 -11.80 21.19 -17.05
C TRP A 170 -13.26 21.67 -17.05
N TYR A 171 -13.66 22.45 -18.06
CA TYR A 171 -15.03 22.97 -18.17
C TYR A 171 -16.07 21.85 -18.30
N LEU A 172 -15.72 20.76 -19.00
CA LEU A 172 -16.57 19.57 -19.09
C LEU A 172 -16.57 18.75 -17.77
N LYS A 173 -15.42 18.64 -17.07
CA LYS A 173 -15.30 17.88 -15.81
C LYS A 173 -15.94 18.54 -14.59
N VAL A 174 -15.94 19.86 -14.48
CA VAL A 174 -16.28 20.57 -13.22
C VAL A 174 -17.71 20.30 -12.72
N LEU A 175 -18.67 20.12 -13.63
CA LEU A 175 -20.05 19.75 -13.28
C LEU A 175 -20.11 18.39 -12.57
N PHE A 176 -19.33 17.41 -13.04
CA PHE A 176 -19.29 16.08 -12.44
C PHE A 176 -18.59 16.11 -11.07
N PHE A 177 -17.50 16.88 -10.92
CA PHE A 177 -16.88 17.08 -9.59
C PHE A 177 -17.85 17.73 -8.59
N VAL A 178 -18.70 18.67 -9.01
CA VAL A 178 -19.78 19.21 -8.17
C VAL A 178 -20.82 18.14 -7.82
N LEU A 179 -21.28 17.34 -8.79
CA LEU A 179 -22.25 16.25 -8.54
C LEU A 179 -21.69 15.18 -7.58
N ILE A 180 -20.42 14.79 -7.73
CA ILE A 180 -19.74 13.86 -6.81
C ILE A 180 -19.70 14.44 -5.40
N ARG A 181 -19.22 15.68 -5.23
CA ARG A 181 -19.17 16.33 -3.92
C ARG A 181 -20.54 16.43 -3.25
N LEU A 182 -21.60 16.68 -4.01
CA LEU A 182 -22.98 16.68 -3.49
C LEU A 182 -23.45 15.27 -3.11
N GLY A 183 -23.11 14.24 -3.90
CA GLY A 183 -23.38 12.84 -3.57
C GLY A 183 -22.70 12.39 -2.28
N ASP A 184 -21.45 12.79 -2.05
CA ASP A 184 -20.70 12.49 -0.82
C ASP A 184 -21.13 13.35 0.36
N SER A 185 -21.55 14.59 0.10
CA SER A 185 -22.19 15.44 1.11
C SER A 185 -23.47 14.80 1.66
N PHE A 186 -24.21 14.05 0.84
CA PHE A 186 -25.36 13.26 1.30
C PHE A 186 -24.95 12.06 2.18
N PHE A 187 -23.80 11.43 1.95
CA PHE A 187 -23.22 10.47 2.92
C PHE A 187 -22.81 11.17 4.23
N LEU A 188 -22.07 12.28 4.14
CA LEU A 188 -21.60 13.05 5.29
C LEU A 188 -22.76 13.54 6.17
N LEU A 189 -23.91 13.90 5.59
CA LEU A 189 -25.14 14.23 6.33
C LEU A 189 -25.57 13.10 7.29
N HIS A 190 -25.48 11.83 6.87
CA HIS A 190 -25.82 10.69 7.72
C HIS A 190 -24.75 10.44 8.79
N VAL A 191 -23.46 10.62 8.46
CA VAL A 191 -22.36 10.55 9.45
C VAL A 191 -22.50 11.64 10.51
N HIS A 192 -22.89 12.86 10.12
CA HIS A 192 -23.17 13.96 11.03
C HIS A 192 -24.39 13.67 11.92
N TYR A 193 -25.47 13.09 11.39
CA TYR A 193 -26.63 12.65 12.19
C TYR A 193 -26.22 11.58 13.21
N LEU A 194 -25.54 10.51 12.79
CA LEU A 194 -25.04 9.45 13.66
C LEU A 194 -24.17 10.02 14.78
N ARG A 195 -23.19 10.85 14.44
CA ARG A 195 -22.31 11.54 15.40
C ARG A 195 -23.09 12.38 16.41
N ASN A 196 -24.11 13.11 15.96
CA ASN A 196 -24.96 13.92 16.82
C ASN A 196 -25.79 13.06 17.80
N ARG A 197 -26.28 11.90 17.36
CA ARG A 197 -27.03 10.97 18.22
C ARG A 197 -26.13 10.18 19.18
N TYR A 198 -24.90 9.83 18.80
CA TYR A 198 -23.90 9.34 19.76
C TYR A 198 -23.58 10.40 20.83
N ARG A 199 -23.44 11.67 20.46
CA ARG A 199 -23.28 12.77 21.44
C ARG A 199 -24.47 12.92 22.38
N PHE A 200 -25.70 12.78 21.89
CA PHE A 200 -26.90 12.80 22.72
C PHE A 200 -26.91 11.62 23.72
N LEU A 201 -26.61 10.41 23.25
CA LEU A 201 -26.49 9.21 24.08
C LEU A 201 -25.40 9.36 25.16
N ASN A 202 -24.24 9.91 24.80
CA ASN A 202 -23.14 10.20 25.72
C ASN A 202 -23.54 11.22 26.78
N ASN A 203 -24.28 12.28 26.41
CA ASN A 203 -24.81 13.28 27.34
C ASN A 203 -25.83 12.67 28.31
N GLU A 204 -26.76 11.84 27.85
CA GLU A 204 -27.74 11.15 28.70
C GLU A 204 -27.08 10.12 29.65
N LEU A 205 -26.02 9.43 29.21
CA LEU A 205 -25.18 8.60 30.07
C LEU A 205 -24.49 9.44 31.16
N GLN A 206 -23.84 10.56 30.79
CA GLN A 206 -23.22 11.48 31.74
C GLN A 206 -24.23 12.07 32.74
N LEU A 207 -25.43 12.42 32.30
CA LEU A 207 -26.49 12.94 33.18
C LEU A 207 -26.98 11.87 34.19
N THR A 208 -26.95 10.59 33.81
CA THR A 208 -27.25 9.46 34.69
C THR A 208 -26.17 9.24 35.77
N VAL A 209 -24.91 9.63 35.49
CA VAL A 209 -23.83 9.72 36.49
C VAL A 209 -23.97 10.97 37.35
N SER A 210 -24.34 12.10 36.75
CA SER A 210 -24.42 13.42 37.41
C SER A 210 -25.60 13.56 38.37
N THR A 211 -26.62 12.69 38.31
CA THR A 211 -27.83 12.72 39.16
C THR A 211 -27.63 12.52 40.68
N LYS A 212 -26.39 12.60 41.19
CA LYS A 212 -25.98 12.59 42.61
C LYS A 212 -26.69 13.63 43.52
N VAL A 213 -27.49 14.53 42.94
CA VAL A 213 -28.21 15.64 43.60
C VAL A 213 -29.72 15.37 43.75
N ARG A 214 -30.26 14.26 43.24
CA ARG A 214 -31.66 13.85 43.46
C ARG A 214 -31.78 12.37 43.78
N ASN A 215 -32.74 12.01 44.63
CA ASN A 215 -33.03 10.64 45.07
C ASN A 215 -33.68 9.80 43.94
N VAL A 216 -32.93 9.51 42.88
CA VAL A 216 -33.34 8.66 41.76
C VAL A 216 -33.16 7.19 42.16
N SER A 217 -34.22 6.39 42.10
CA SER A 217 -34.14 4.98 42.49
C SER A 217 -33.28 4.15 41.52
N ALA A 218 -32.66 3.10 42.03
CA ALA A 218 -31.80 2.22 41.23
C ALA A 218 -32.54 1.56 40.05
N ASP A 219 -33.86 1.32 40.18
CA ASP A 219 -34.71 0.81 39.10
C ASP A 219 -35.00 1.84 38.00
N ALA A 220 -34.92 3.14 38.30
CA ALA A 220 -34.97 4.19 37.28
C ALA A 220 -33.65 4.25 36.50
N ILE A 221 -32.51 4.11 37.18
CA ILE A 221 -31.18 3.98 36.54
C ILE A 221 -31.13 2.72 35.66
N HIS A 222 -31.60 1.58 36.18
CA HIS A 222 -31.67 0.31 35.43
C HIS A 222 -32.50 0.45 34.15
N ARG A 223 -33.72 1.01 34.24
CA ARG A 223 -34.58 1.22 33.07
C ARG A 223 -33.92 2.15 32.05
N ARG A 224 -33.34 3.28 32.47
CA ARG A 224 -32.61 4.19 31.57
C ARG A 224 -31.49 3.48 30.79
N LEU A 225 -30.67 2.67 31.46
CA LEU A 225 -29.61 1.90 30.82
C LEU A 225 -30.14 0.87 29.80
N VAL A 226 -31.31 0.26 30.04
CA VAL A 226 -31.98 -0.60 29.04
C VAL A 226 -32.39 0.20 27.81
N HIS A 227 -33.01 1.38 27.96
CA HIS A 227 -33.39 2.23 26.83
C HIS A 227 -32.16 2.73 26.05
N MET A 228 -31.09 3.14 26.75
CA MET A 228 -29.81 3.54 26.13
C MET A 228 -29.17 2.40 25.32
N LYS A 229 -29.23 1.15 25.82
CA LYS A 229 -28.76 -0.02 25.07
C LYS A 229 -29.59 -0.29 23.80
N VAL A 230 -30.91 -0.14 23.87
CA VAL A 230 -31.78 -0.25 22.68
C VAL A 230 -31.44 0.82 21.64
N ILE A 231 -31.18 2.06 22.08
CA ILE A 231 -30.79 3.16 21.18
C ILE A 231 -29.41 2.90 20.55
N GLN A 232 -28.43 2.40 21.31
CA GLN A 232 -27.11 2.05 20.76
C GLN A 232 -27.21 0.99 19.66
N ASN A 233 -28.06 -0.04 19.86
CA ASN A 233 -28.30 -1.07 18.84
C ASN A 233 -28.88 -0.44 17.55
N LEU A 234 -29.89 0.42 17.68
CA LEU A 234 -30.47 1.10 16.51
C LEU A 234 -29.47 2.03 15.79
N LEU A 235 -28.55 2.68 16.52
CA LEU A 235 -27.49 3.50 15.92
C LEU A 235 -26.44 2.65 15.19
N LYS A 236 -26.11 1.47 15.71
CA LYS A 236 -25.26 0.47 15.03
C LYS A 236 -25.94 -0.05 13.76
N ASP A 237 -27.21 -0.44 13.84
CA ASP A 237 -28.00 -0.93 12.70
C ASP A 237 -28.10 0.15 11.60
N LEU A 238 -28.36 1.40 11.99
CA LEU A 238 -28.36 2.56 11.09
C LEU A 238 -26.98 2.78 10.44
N THR A 239 -25.89 2.61 11.17
CA THR A 239 -24.54 2.71 10.60
C THR A 239 -24.27 1.61 9.57
N GLY A 240 -24.76 0.38 9.81
CA GLY A 240 -24.68 -0.73 8.86
C GLY A 240 -25.44 -0.46 7.56
N GLU A 241 -26.71 -0.03 7.66
CA GLU A 241 -27.54 0.31 6.49
C GLU A 241 -26.96 1.52 5.71
N VAL A 242 -26.38 2.52 6.41
CA VAL A 242 -25.65 3.63 5.77
C VAL A 242 -24.41 3.10 5.02
N SER A 243 -23.60 2.22 5.63
CA SER A 243 -22.43 1.67 4.95
C SER A 243 -22.80 0.78 3.76
N ASP A 244 -23.92 0.07 3.79
CA ASP A 244 -24.47 -0.68 2.65
C ASP A 244 -24.96 0.22 1.51
N ARG A 245 -25.64 1.33 1.81
CA ARG A 245 -26.09 2.28 0.78
C ARG A 245 -24.92 2.98 0.09
N PHE A 246 -23.91 3.41 0.85
CA PHE A 246 -22.86 4.29 0.34
C PHE A 246 -21.53 3.59 -0.01
N GLY A 247 -21.30 2.35 0.43
CA GLY A 247 -20.00 1.67 0.31
C GLY A 247 -19.43 1.63 -1.11
N TRP A 248 -20.24 1.33 -2.13
CA TRP A 248 -19.79 1.28 -3.54
C TRP A 248 -19.57 2.66 -4.16
N GLN A 249 -20.36 3.67 -3.76
CA GLN A 249 -20.12 5.07 -4.14
C GLN A 249 -18.78 5.54 -3.55
N LEU A 250 -18.58 5.33 -2.24
CA LEU A 250 -17.36 5.69 -1.52
C LEU A 250 -16.13 4.98 -2.09
N PHE A 251 -16.26 3.73 -2.53
CA PHE A 251 -15.18 3.03 -3.24
C PHE A 251 -14.82 3.74 -4.55
N GLY A 252 -15.81 4.05 -5.41
CA GLY A 252 -15.58 4.78 -6.66
C GLY A 252 -14.96 6.16 -6.45
N VAL A 253 -15.44 6.90 -5.45
CA VAL A 253 -14.91 8.22 -5.06
C VAL A 253 -13.48 8.14 -4.56
N ILE A 254 -13.16 7.21 -3.64
CA ILE A 254 -11.79 7.03 -3.12
C ILE A 254 -10.83 6.64 -4.24
N THR A 255 -11.26 5.76 -5.16
CA THR A 255 -10.49 5.39 -6.36
C THR A 255 -10.28 6.60 -7.28
N MET A 256 -11.31 7.39 -7.55
CA MET A 256 -11.20 8.63 -8.33
C MET A 256 -10.23 9.62 -7.68
N LEU A 257 -10.41 9.94 -6.40
CA LEU A 257 -9.57 10.91 -5.68
C LEU A 257 -8.10 10.50 -5.69
N PHE A 258 -7.81 9.21 -5.48
CA PHE A 258 -6.44 8.67 -5.56
C PHE A 258 -5.84 8.83 -6.97
N ILE A 259 -6.61 8.48 -8.01
CA ILE A 259 -6.19 8.57 -9.41
C ILE A 259 -5.98 10.03 -9.84
N CYS A 260 -6.91 10.93 -9.53
CA CYS A 260 -6.75 12.37 -9.75
C CYS A 260 -5.48 12.89 -9.06
N THR A 261 -5.32 12.67 -7.75
CA THR A 261 -4.13 13.11 -6.99
C THR A 261 -2.82 12.59 -7.60
N THR A 262 -2.81 11.38 -8.14
CA THR A 262 -1.64 10.78 -8.81
C THR A 262 -1.34 11.45 -10.15
N ILE A 263 -2.36 11.73 -10.95
CA ILE A 263 -2.26 12.37 -12.27
C ILE A 263 -1.93 13.87 -12.14
N ASP A 264 -2.56 14.56 -11.19
CA ASP A 264 -2.25 15.95 -10.85
C ASP A 264 -0.81 16.06 -10.32
N GLY A 265 -0.33 15.07 -9.57
CA GLY A 265 1.08 14.97 -9.15
C GLY A 265 2.06 14.78 -10.33
N TYR A 266 1.68 14.00 -11.35
CA TYR A 266 2.43 13.87 -12.60
C TYR A 266 2.45 15.19 -13.39
N TRP A 267 1.30 15.86 -13.56
CA TRP A 267 1.23 17.14 -14.26
C TRP A 267 1.97 18.26 -13.53
N MET A 268 1.91 18.29 -12.20
CA MET A 268 2.72 19.17 -11.35
C MET A 268 4.23 18.95 -11.57
N TYR A 269 4.69 17.70 -11.62
CA TYR A 269 6.08 17.37 -11.95
C TYR A 269 6.47 17.79 -13.37
N ALA A 270 5.62 17.50 -14.37
CA ALA A 270 5.87 17.89 -15.77
C ALA A 270 5.94 19.42 -15.94
N SER A 271 5.07 20.16 -15.24
CA SER A 271 5.00 21.63 -15.21
C SER A 271 6.20 22.27 -14.48
N LEU A 272 6.79 21.57 -13.51
CA LEU A 272 8.06 21.97 -12.88
C LEU A 272 9.27 21.70 -13.80
N HIS A 273 9.27 20.59 -14.55
CA HIS A 273 10.38 20.18 -15.41
C HIS A 273 10.45 20.95 -16.75
N HIS A 274 9.33 21.49 -17.24
CA HIS A 274 9.28 22.26 -18.49
C HIS A 274 9.18 23.75 -18.19
N ASP A 275 10.32 24.46 -18.25
CA ASP A 275 10.39 25.84 -17.78
C ASP A 275 9.49 26.84 -18.52
N GLY A 276 9.14 26.56 -19.78
CA GLY A 276 8.20 27.35 -20.57
C GLY A 276 6.71 27.19 -20.17
N ASN A 277 6.37 26.34 -19.20
CA ASN A 277 4.97 26.12 -18.84
C ASN A 277 4.44 27.26 -17.93
N LEU A 278 3.53 28.06 -18.48
CA LEU A 278 2.95 29.25 -17.82
C LEU A 278 2.06 28.93 -16.60
N TYR A 279 1.65 27.68 -16.43
CA TYR A 279 0.56 27.29 -15.54
C TYR A 279 1.01 26.54 -14.27
N LYS A 280 2.23 26.82 -13.77
CA LYS A 280 2.80 26.11 -12.62
C LYS A 280 1.88 26.19 -11.39
N VAL A 281 1.31 27.37 -11.09
CA VAL A 281 0.40 27.57 -9.94
C VAL A 281 -0.87 26.74 -10.10
N GLU A 282 -1.50 26.82 -11.27
CA GLU A 282 -2.74 26.14 -11.60
C GLU A 282 -2.58 24.61 -11.52
N SER A 283 -1.43 24.06 -11.92
CA SER A 283 -1.08 22.65 -11.73
C SER A 283 -1.03 22.23 -10.25
N PHE A 284 -0.46 23.06 -9.37
CA PHE A 284 -0.47 22.79 -7.91
C PHE A 284 -1.89 22.88 -7.32
N LEU A 285 -2.71 23.83 -7.79
CA LEU A 285 -4.08 24.02 -7.30
C LEU A 285 -4.99 22.82 -7.64
N CYS A 286 -4.75 22.10 -8.74
CA CYS A 286 -5.50 20.91 -9.12
C CYS A 286 -5.50 19.86 -7.99
N ALA A 287 -4.34 19.58 -7.38
CA ALA A 287 -4.20 18.59 -6.31
C ALA A 287 -4.87 18.99 -4.98
N ILE A 288 -5.17 20.27 -4.75
CA ILE A 288 -5.76 20.75 -3.49
C ILE A 288 -7.22 20.27 -3.34
N SER A 289 -8.01 20.30 -4.41
CA SER A 289 -9.41 19.87 -4.37
C SER A 289 -9.56 18.38 -3.95
N PRO A 290 -8.85 17.40 -4.56
CA PRO A 290 -8.90 16.01 -4.12
C PRO A 290 -8.38 15.78 -2.69
N LEU A 291 -7.29 16.45 -2.29
CA LEU A 291 -6.72 16.31 -0.96
C LEU A 291 -7.64 16.84 0.15
N LEU A 292 -8.32 17.97 -0.10
CA LEU A 292 -9.34 18.51 0.81
C LEU A 292 -10.55 17.58 0.92
N MET A 293 -11.02 17.02 -0.20
CA MET A 293 -12.10 16.03 -0.21
C MET A 293 -11.73 14.76 0.59
N PHE A 294 -10.51 14.23 0.42
CA PHE A 294 -10.00 13.12 1.22
C PHE A 294 -9.98 13.47 2.73
N PHE A 295 -9.41 14.63 3.08
CA PHE A 295 -9.24 15.04 4.47
C PHE A 295 -10.57 15.19 5.20
N VAL A 296 -11.54 15.90 4.61
CA VAL A 296 -12.85 16.14 5.25
C VAL A 296 -13.65 14.83 5.35
N LEU A 297 -13.60 13.96 4.35
CA LEU A 297 -14.27 12.66 4.37
C LEU A 297 -13.76 11.78 5.53
N PHE A 298 -12.44 11.56 5.60
CA PHE A 298 -11.85 10.71 6.64
C PHE A 298 -11.93 11.32 8.03
N THR A 299 -11.72 12.63 8.20
CA THR A 299 -11.82 13.27 9.52
C THR A 299 -13.26 13.32 10.05
N THR A 300 -14.26 13.44 9.18
CA THR A 300 -15.68 13.41 9.60
C THR A 300 -16.10 12.00 10.03
N CYS A 301 -15.65 10.96 9.30
CA CYS A 301 -15.85 9.56 9.69
C CYS A 301 -15.16 9.25 11.02
N GLN A 302 -13.86 9.58 11.16
CA GLN A 302 -13.11 9.37 12.39
C GLN A 302 -13.79 10.04 13.59
N ARG A 303 -14.17 11.32 13.46
CA ARG A 303 -14.91 12.07 14.49
C ARG A 303 -16.28 11.51 14.85
N CYS A 304 -16.86 10.61 14.04
CA CYS A 304 -18.06 9.86 14.40
C CYS A 304 -17.71 8.56 15.16
N LEU A 305 -16.63 7.88 14.76
CA LEU A 305 -16.12 6.70 15.45
C LEU A 305 -15.62 7.04 16.86
N ASP A 306 -14.89 8.15 17.02
CA ASP A 306 -14.39 8.63 18.30
C ASP A 306 -15.53 8.82 19.32
N GLU A 307 -16.64 9.43 18.89
CA GLU A 307 -17.80 9.70 19.75
C GLU A 307 -18.57 8.41 20.10
N GLY A 308 -18.52 7.39 19.23
CA GLY A 308 -19.04 6.05 19.52
C GLY A 308 -18.13 5.25 20.47
N GLU A 309 -16.81 5.43 20.41
CA GLU A 309 -15.89 4.86 21.41
C GLU A 309 -16.00 5.60 22.76
N MET A 310 -16.33 6.91 22.78
CA MET A 310 -16.66 7.65 24.01
C MET A 310 -17.88 7.08 24.76
N THR A 311 -18.83 6.44 24.08
CA THR A 311 -19.97 5.75 24.73
C THR A 311 -19.51 4.65 25.69
N PHE A 312 -18.41 3.94 25.37
CA PHE A 312 -17.81 2.94 26.26
C PHE A 312 -17.25 3.57 27.55
N TYR A 313 -16.52 4.68 27.43
CA TYR A 313 -15.95 5.37 28.59
C TYR A 313 -17.04 5.95 29.51
N HIS A 314 -18.10 6.54 28.95
CA HIS A 314 -19.21 7.04 29.76
C HIS A 314 -20.03 5.93 30.40
N LEU A 315 -20.26 4.79 29.71
CA LEU A 315 -20.86 3.61 30.32
C LEU A 315 -20.06 3.11 31.54
N HIS A 316 -18.73 3.05 31.46
CA HIS A 316 -17.88 2.67 32.60
C HIS A 316 -17.91 3.68 33.74
N SER A 317 -18.08 4.98 33.47
CA SER A 317 -18.24 5.98 34.55
C SER A 317 -19.50 5.78 35.41
N VAL A 318 -20.53 5.07 34.90
CA VAL A 318 -21.71 4.64 35.68
C VAL A 318 -21.33 3.57 36.72
N TYR A 319 -20.34 2.72 36.44
CA TYR A 319 -19.92 1.61 37.31
C TYR A 319 -19.39 2.06 38.69
N ASN A 320 -18.93 3.32 38.81
CA ASN A 320 -18.41 3.90 40.06
C ASN A 320 -19.48 4.20 41.13
N HIS A 321 -20.65 3.55 41.06
CA HIS A 321 -21.81 3.77 41.94
C HIS A 321 -22.26 2.45 42.57
N ALA A 322 -22.84 2.52 43.76
CA ALA A 322 -23.49 1.38 44.41
C ALA A 322 -24.76 0.99 43.63
N LEU A 323 -24.65 -0.03 42.77
CA LEU A 323 -25.69 -0.48 41.85
C LEU A 323 -26.16 -1.91 42.18
N PRO A 324 -27.45 -2.24 41.97
CA PRO A 324 -27.93 -3.61 42.07
C PRO A 324 -27.21 -4.53 41.09
N HIS A 325 -26.95 -5.78 41.49
CA HIS A 325 -26.25 -6.77 40.67
C HIS A 325 -26.85 -6.94 39.26
N LYS A 326 -28.18 -6.90 39.13
CA LYS A 326 -28.90 -6.91 37.84
C LYS A 326 -28.48 -5.77 36.89
N THR A 327 -28.14 -4.60 37.42
CA THR A 327 -27.65 -3.45 36.64
C THR A 327 -26.16 -3.60 36.30
N ILE A 328 -25.36 -4.16 37.20
CA ILE A 328 -23.94 -4.46 36.95
C ILE A 328 -23.81 -5.44 35.78
N VAL A 329 -24.57 -6.54 35.78
CA VAL A 329 -24.61 -7.54 34.68
C VAL A 329 -25.07 -6.92 33.36
N LEU A 330 -26.02 -5.98 33.38
CA LEU A 330 -26.44 -5.23 32.19
C LEU A 330 -25.31 -4.35 31.64
N ILE A 331 -24.59 -3.63 32.51
CA ILE A 331 -23.45 -2.77 32.14
C ILE A 331 -22.30 -3.63 31.56
N GLU A 332 -21.96 -4.75 32.19
CA GLU A 332 -20.97 -5.69 31.65
C GLU A 332 -21.36 -6.21 30.26
N GLY A 333 -22.59 -6.70 30.10
CA GLY A 333 -23.10 -7.22 28.84
C GLY A 333 -23.21 -6.16 27.75
N PHE A 334 -23.34 -4.88 28.12
CA PHE A 334 -23.33 -3.75 27.20
C PHE A 334 -21.88 -3.33 26.84
N SER A 335 -20.97 -3.30 27.81
CA SER A 335 -19.53 -3.06 27.60
C SER A 335 -18.88 -4.13 26.71
N LYS A 336 -19.17 -5.41 26.95
CA LYS A 336 -18.70 -6.54 26.12
C LYS A 336 -19.20 -6.42 24.68
N GLN A 337 -20.44 -5.97 24.49
CA GLN A 337 -21.00 -5.71 23.16
C GLN A 337 -20.30 -4.53 22.48
N LEU A 338 -20.14 -3.38 23.14
CA LEU A 338 -19.44 -2.21 22.61
C LEU A 338 -17.98 -2.51 22.21
N HIS A 339 -17.29 -3.39 22.95
CA HIS A 339 -15.92 -3.77 22.66
C HIS A 339 -15.79 -4.69 21.44
N ASN A 340 -16.69 -5.67 21.32
CA ASN A 340 -16.67 -6.68 20.26
C ASN A 340 -17.29 -6.16 18.94
N GLU A 341 -18.34 -5.34 19.03
CA GLU A 341 -19.15 -4.87 17.91
C GLU A 341 -18.83 -3.41 17.55
N ARG A 342 -17.55 -3.10 17.35
CA ARG A 342 -17.13 -1.73 17.04
C ARG A 342 -17.79 -1.21 15.76
N ILE A 343 -18.21 0.04 15.83
CA ILE A 343 -18.71 0.79 14.68
C ILE A 343 -17.56 1.00 13.68
N ASN A 344 -17.84 0.81 12.39
CA ASN A 344 -16.94 1.10 11.27
C ASN A 344 -17.79 1.58 10.08
N PHE A 345 -17.26 2.53 9.31
CA PHE A 345 -17.76 2.84 7.97
C PHE A 345 -16.77 2.25 6.95
N SER A 346 -17.26 1.49 5.96
CA SER A 346 -16.40 0.78 5.02
C SER A 346 -16.81 1.00 3.56
N ALA A 347 -15.83 1.34 2.72
CA ALA A 347 -16.00 1.49 1.28
C ALA A 347 -16.07 0.10 0.62
N ALA A 348 -17.29 -0.44 0.51
CA ALA A 348 -17.60 -1.75 -0.06
C ALA A 348 -16.77 -2.91 0.53
N ASN A 349 -16.43 -2.83 1.82
CA ASN A 349 -15.57 -3.76 2.57
C ASN A 349 -14.11 -3.86 2.06
N PHE A 350 -13.66 -2.95 1.19
CA PHE A 350 -12.25 -2.85 0.78
C PHE A 350 -11.43 -1.93 1.71
N PHE A 351 -12.03 -0.85 2.20
CA PHE A 351 -11.34 0.17 3.00
C PHE A 351 -12.19 0.67 4.17
N ASP A 352 -11.69 0.55 5.40
CA ASP A 352 -12.29 1.20 6.57
C ASP A 352 -11.90 2.68 6.62
N LEU A 353 -12.88 3.55 6.83
CA LEU A 353 -12.74 5.01 6.86
C LEU A 353 -12.18 5.53 8.21
N ARG A 354 -11.07 4.95 8.66
CA ARG A 354 -10.29 5.36 9.85
C ARG A 354 -9.08 6.19 9.43
N LEU A 355 -8.72 7.20 10.21
CA LEU A 355 -7.56 8.06 9.91
C LEU A 355 -6.22 7.29 10.02
N SER A 356 -6.16 6.28 10.90
CA SER A 356 -5.04 5.34 10.99
C SER A 356 -4.97 4.36 9.82
N ALA A 357 -6.09 4.11 9.13
CA ALA A 357 -6.08 3.36 7.88
C ALA A 357 -5.39 4.19 6.79
N LEU A 358 -5.66 5.50 6.67
CA LEU A 358 -5.02 6.38 5.67
C LEU A 358 -3.47 6.35 5.76
N THR A 359 -2.90 6.57 6.95
CA THR A 359 -1.44 6.55 7.14
C THR A 359 -0.84 5.17 6.93
N THR A 360 -1.52 4.11 7.38
CA THR A 360 -1.09 2.73 7.15
C THR A 360 -1.18 2.33 5.68
N LEU A 361 -2.23 2.76 4.97
CA LEU A 361 -2.54 2.44 3.59
C LEU A 361 -1.53 3.11 2.65
N ILE A 362 -1.25 4.40 2.80
CA ILE A 362 -0.17 5.09 2.08
C ILE A 362 1.17 4.35 2.34
N SER A 363 1.48 4.04 3.61
CA SER A 363 2.75 3.38 3.96
C SER A 363 2.88 1.92 3.53
N ARG A 364 1.77 1.21 3.26
CA ARG A 364 1.78 -0.18 2.74
C ARG A 364 1.69 -0.22 1.22
N MET A 365 0.89 0.67 0.63
CA MET A 365 0.73 0.79 -0.82
C MET A 365 2.04 1.22 -1.47
N VAL A 366 2.77 2.23 -0.98
CA VAL A 366 4.01 2.69 -1.65
C VAL A 366 4.99 1.54 -1.95
N VAL A 367 5.25 0.63 -1.01
CA VAL A 367 6.16 -0.51 -1.24
C VAL A 367 5.60 -1.49 -2.26
N ILE A 368 4.34 -1.91 -2.10
CA ILE A 368 3.69 -2.93 -2.95
C ILE A 368 3.41 -2.39 -4.36
N LEU A 369 3.01 -1.11 -4.47
CA LEU A 369 2.70 -0.41 -5.71
C LEU A 369 3.96 -0.19 -6.53
N ILE A 370 5.10 0.18 -5.93
CA ILE A 370 6.38 0.27 -6.67
C ILE A 370 6.76 -1.10 -7.26
N PHE A 371 6.67 -2.18 -6.47
CA PHE A 371 6.94 -3.52 -6.99
C PHE A 371 5.88 -4.02 -8.01
N GLN A 372 4.64 -3.56 -7.94
CA GLN A 372 3.60 -3.84 -8.93
C GLN A 372 3.82 -3.06 -10.24
N LEU A 373 4.16 -1.77 -10.15
CA LEU A 373 4.48 -0.92 -11.30
C LEU A 373 5.69 -1.45 -12.08
N CYS A 374 6.74 -1.90 -11.39
CA CYS A 374 7.88 -2.59 -11.99
C CYS A 374 7.57 -4.05 -12.44
N GLY A 375 6.31 -4.52 -12.37
CA GLY A 375 5.91 -5.87 -12.75
C GLY A 375 6.43 -7.00 -11.85
N LEU A 376 7.18 -6.69 -10.78
CA LEU A 376 7.89 -7.63 -9.92
C LEU A 376 6.97 -8.43 -8.97
N GLN A 377 5.77 -7.91 -8.69
CA GLN A 377 4.81 -8.53 -7.78
C GLN A 377 3.43 -8.70 -8.45
N THR A 378 3.20 -9.83 -9.12
CA THR A 378 1.97 -10.18 -9.87
C THR A 378 0.74 -10.51 -8.98
N TYR A 379 0.69 -10.00 -7.74
CA TYR A 379 -0.26 -10.36 -6.70
C TYR A 379 -0.49 -9.20 -5.72
N ALA A 380 -1.75 -8.97 -5.33
CA ALA A 380 -2.14 -7.86 -4.45
C ALA A 380 -2.47 -8.28 -3.01
N GLY A 381 -2.91 -9.52 -2.79
CA GLY A 381 -3.18 -10.07 -1.45
C GLY A 381 -4.29 -11.13 -1.43
N PRO A 382 -4.45 -11.88 -0.33
CA PRO A 382 -5.36 -13.04 -0.29
C PRO A 382 -6.83 -12.65 -0.49
N SER A 383 -7.21 -11.46 -0.03
CA SER A 383 -8.55 -10.85 -0.14
C SER A 383 -8.74 -10.00 -1.40
N ALA A 384 -7.73 -9.85 -2.26
CA ALA A 384 -7.72 -8.94 -3.40
C ALA A 384 -7.58 -9.69 -4.75
N PRO A 385 -8.57 -10.51 -5.17
CA PRO A 385 -8.49 -11.29 -6.40
C PRO A 385 -8.41 -10.39 -7.64
N PHE A 386 -9.25 -9.34 -7.73
CA PHE A 386 -9.25 -8.42 -8.88
C PHE A 386 -7.92 -7.67 -9.04
N GLY A 387 -7.40 -7.07 -7.97
CA GLY A 387 -6.09 -6.40 -7.98
C GLY A 387 -4.94 -7.37 -8.32
N SER A 388 -5.05 -8.63 -7.91
CA SER A 388 -4.08 -9.68 -8.29
C SER A 388 -4.17 -10.05 -9.77
N THR A 389 -5.35 -9.99 -10.39
CA THR A 389 -5.53 -10.15 -11.84
C THR A 389 -4.99 -8.94 -12.61
N LEU A 390 -5.26 -7.72 -12.13
CA LEU A 390 -4.74 -6.49 -12.74
C LEU A 390 -3.20 -6.45 -12.71
N ALA A 391 -2.56 -6.81 -11.58
CA ALA A 391 -1.11 -6.90 -11.47
C ALA A 391 -0.49 -7.99 -12.37
N LEU A 392 -1.22 -9.07 -12.65
CA LEU A 392 -0.80 -10.09 -13.63
C LEU A 392 -0.90 -9.55 -15.07
N LEU A 393 -2.03 -8.92 -15.44
CA LEU A 393 -2.21 -8.32 -16.77
C LEU A 393 -1.18 -7.22 -17.05
N TRP A 394 -0.86 -6.39 -16.05
CA TRP A 394 0.19 -5.38 -16.14
C TRP A 394 1.58 -6.00 -16.40
N CYS A 395 1.93 -7.07 -15.67
CA CYS A 395 3.19 -7.78 -15.88
C CYS A 395 3.27 -8.44 -17.27
N ILE A 396 2.19 -9.09 -17.73
CA ILE A 396 2.09 -9.64 -19.10
C ILE A 396 2.24 -8.54 -20.16
N GLY A 397 1.59 -7.38 -19.96
CA GLY A 397 1.74 -6.22 -20.85
C GLY A 397 3.18 -5.71 -20.92
N ASN A 398 3.89 -5.68 -19.79
CA ASN A 398 5.31 -5.33 -19.76
C ASN A 398 6.19 -6.39 -20.45
N CYS A 399 5.91 -7.69 -20.32
CA CYS A 399 6.61 -8.73 -21.09
C CYS A 399 6.44 -8.53 -22.60
N ILE A 400 5.22 -8.23 -23.07
CA ILE A 400 4.94 -7.98 -24.49
C ILE A 400 5.66 -6.71 -24.96
N LEU A 401 5.58 -5.63 -24.18
CA LEU A 401 6.26 -4.37 -24.47
C LEU A 401 7.78 -4.55 -24.61
N TYR A 402 8.43 -5.21 -23.66
CA TYR A 402 9.89 -5.38 -23.68
C TYR A 402 10.38 -6.42 -24.69
N ALA A 403 9.54 -7.39 -25.07
CA ALA A 403 9.81 -8.24 -26.23
C ALA A 403 9.77 -7.41 -27.54
N GLY A 404 8.82 -6.47 -27.65
CA GLY A 404 8.76 -5.49 -28.74
C GLY A 404 9.97 -4.55 -28.77
N VAL A 405 10.39 -4.02 -27.62
CA VAL A 405 11.62 -3.19 -27.49
C VAL A 405 12.86 -3.98 -27.89
N LEU A 406 12.99 -5.25 -27.47
CA LEU A 406 14.10 -6.10 -27.86
C LEU A 406 14.12 -6.33 -29.39
N ALA A 407 12.96 -6.64 -29.99
CA ALA A 407 12.83 -6.81 -31.43
C ALA A 407 13.19 -5.52 -32.19
N TYR A 408 12.73 -4.35 -31.73
CA TYR A 408 13.07 -3.05 -32.29
C TYR A 408 14.60 -2.80 -32.24
N CYS A 409 15.23 -3.05 -31.09
CA CYS A 409 16.68 -2.96 -30.94
C CYS A 409 17.47 -3.91 -31.86
N PHE A 410 16.91 -5.06 -32.24
CA PHE A 410 17.53 -5.98 -33.20
C PHE A 410 17.30 -5.57 -34.67
N ILE A 411 16.14 -4.99 -35.01
CA ILE A 411 15.82 -4.51 -36.36
C ILE A 411 16.63 -3.26 -36.66
N GLU A 412 16.47 -2.20 -35.85
CA GLU A 412 17.12 -0.90 -36.03
C GLU A 412 18.58 -0.86 -35.54
N ARG A 413 19.21 -2.01 -35.32
CA ARG A 413 20.58 -2.12 -34.79
C ARG A 413 21.64 -1.37 -35.62
N ARG A 414 21.38 -1.18 -36.92
CA ARG A 414 22.24 -0.43 -37.85
C ARG A 414 22.15 1.09 -37.72
N TRP A 415 21.13 1.61 -37.02
CA TRP A 415 20.95 3.04 -36.75
C TRP A 415 21.16 3.35 -35.26
N LEU A 416 20.60 2.52 -34.37
CA LEU A 416 20.75 2.67 -32.91
C LEU A 416 22.21 2.54 -32.47
N PHE A 417 22.99 1.65 -33.09
CA PHE A 417 24.33 1.28 -32.63
C PHE A 417 25.40 1.51 -33.69
N THR A 418 25.24 2.49 -34.58
CA THR A 418 26.26 2.86 -35.56
C THR A 418 27.59 3.21 -34.87
N ASP A 419 28.71 2.68 -35.35
CA ASP A 419 30.02 3.19 -34.92
C ASP A 419 30.30 4.57 -35.52
N SER A 420 30.44 5.57 -34.64
CA SER A 420 30.73 6.96 -35.00
C SER A 420 32.16 7.19 -35.49
N ARG A 421 33.08 6.23 -35.29
CA ARG A 421 34.48 6.35 -35.75
C ARG A 421 34.68 5.90 -37.19
N THR A 422 34.02 4.81 -37.58
CA THR A 422 34.11 4.26 -38.96
C THR A 422 32.93 4.64 -39.85
N GLY A 423 31.81 5.10 -39.28
CA GLY A 423 30.56 5.34 -39.99
C GLY A 423 29.92 4.08 -40.61
N THR A 424 30.54 2.91 -40.45
CA THR A 424 30.27 1.70 -41.23
C THR A 424 30.45 0.44 -40.37
N GLY A 425 29.56 0.27 -39.39
CA GLY A 425 29.59 -0.88 -38.50
C GLY A 425 28.65 -0.74 -37.31
N ILE A 426 28.62 -1.77 -36.46
CA ILE A 426 27.90 -1.77 -35.20
C ILE A 426 28.91 -1.60 -34.06
N ASN A 427 28.75 -0.56 -33.25
CA ASN A 427 29.46 -0.41 -31.99
C ASN A 427 28.97 -1.48 -31.00
N VAL A 428 29.79 -2.50 -30.82
CA VAL A 428 29.45 -3.73 -30.09
C VAL A 428 29.17 -3.46 -28.61
N ILE A 429 29.78 -2.44 -28.01
CA ILE A 429 29.71 -2.20 -26.56
C ILE A 429 28.32 -1.68 -26.12
N PRO A 430 27.77 -0.58 -26.68
CA PRO A 430 26.39 -0.17 -26.41
C PRO A 430 25.36 -1.23 -26.83
N PHE A 431 25.62 -1.97 -27.91
CA PHE A 431 24.74 -3.06 -28.37
C PHE A 431 24.63 -4.20 -27.35
N ILE A 432 25.76 -4.73 -26.86
CA ILE A 432 25.78 -5.77 -25.81
C ILE A 432 25.14 -5.26 -24.53
N LYS A 433 25.58 -4.08 -24.06
CA LYS A 433 25.07 -3.43 -22.83
C LYS A 433 23.55 -3.29 -22.86
N SER A 434 22.99 -2.76 -23.95
CA SER A 434 21.54 -2.54 -24.11
C SER A 434 20.78 -3.86 -24.22
N SER A 435 21.25 -4.78 -25.07
CA SER A 435 20.58 -6.06 -25.32
C SER A 435 20.48 -6.92 -24.05
N ILE A 436 21.58 -7.03 -23.29
CA ILE A 436 21.60 -7.83 -22.05
C ILE A 436 20.76 -7.16 -20.96
N THR A 437 20.68 -5.83 -20.93
CA THR A 437 19.81 -5.09 -20.01
C THR A 437 18.32 -5.37 -20.29
N ILE A 438 17.91 -5.39 -21.56
CA ILE A 438 16.52 -5.71 -21.95
C ILE A 438 16.21 -7.20 -21.71
N VAL A 439 17.14 -8.11 -22.03
CA VAL A 439 16.99 -9.56 -21.78
C VAL A 439 16.88 -9.86 -20.28
N ALA A 440 17.71 -9.24 -19.43
CA ALA A 440 17.61 -9.42 -17.99
C ALA A 440 16.26 -8.94 -17.44
N HIS A 441 15.75 -7.79 -17.91
CA HIS A 441 14.42 -7.31 -17.57
C HIS A 441 13.31 -8.30 -17.96
N LEU A 442 13.38 -8.91 -19.16
CA LEU A 442 12.43 -9.94 -19.58
C LEU A 442 12.49 -11.20 -18.69
N VAL A 443 13.69 -11.67 -18.33
CA VAL A 443 13.84 -12.81 -17.38
C VAL A 443 13.25 -12.48 -16.01
N VAL A 444 13.46 -11.25 -15.52
CA VAL A 444 12.90 -10.76 -14.25
C VAL A 444 11.37 -10.78 -14.25
N LEU A 445 10.73 -10.33 -15.33
CA LEU A 445 9.26 -10.31 -15.46
C LEU A 445 8.68 -11.73 -15.66
N LEU A 446 9.30 -12.56 -16.49
CA LEU A 446 8.87 -13.94 -16.72
C LEU A 446 8.94 -14.77 -15.43
N GLU A 447 10.00 -14.63 -14.64
CA GLU A 447 10.08 -15.27 -13.32
C GLU A 447 9.03 -14.69 -12.35
N ALA A 448 8.71 -13.39 -12.39
CA ALA A 448 7.64 -12.80 -11.56
C ALA A 448 6.23 -13.32 -11.90
N ILE A 449 6.00 -13.80 -13.13
CA ILE A 449 4.78 -14.52 -13.53
C ILE A 449 4.80 -15.95 -12.98
N LEU A 450 5.90 -16.69 -13.16
CA LEU A 450 6.02 -18.09 -12.74
C LEU A 450 6.04 -18.25 -11.21
N ALA A 451 6.81 -17.40 -10.50
CA ALA A 451 6.94 -17.39 -9.05
C ALA A 451 5.71 -16.86 -8.30
N ARG A 452 4.67 -16.38 -9.01
CA ARG A 452 3.42 -15.83 -8.43
C ARG A 452 2.79 -16.73 -7.37
N GLY A 453 2.76 -18.03 -7.61
CA GLY A 453 2.26 -19.02 -6.65
C GLY A 453 3.14 -19.14 -5.40
N VAL A 454 4.46 -19.08 -5.57
CA VAL A 454 5.44 -19.19 -4.48
C VAL A 454 5.46 -17.92 -3.64
N TYR A 455 5.47 -16.71 -4.24
CA TYR A 455 5.35 -15.46 -3.49
C TYR A 455 4.04 -15.38 -2.69
N ARG A 456 2.93 -15.90 -3.21
CA ARG A 456 1.67 -16.03 -2.47
C ARG A 456 1.76 -17.01 -1.30
N ALA A 457 2.37 -18.17 -1.50
CA ALA A 457 2.59 -19.17 -0.44
C ALA A 457 3.53 -18.64 0.65
N LEU A 458 4.60 -17.95 0.25
CA LEU A 458 5.57 -17.28 1.13
C LEU A 458 4.88 -16.24 2.01
N ASP A 459 4.06 -15.35 1.44
CA ASP A 459 3.38 -14.31 2.21
C ASP A 459 2.41 -14.90 3.25
N ILE A 460 1.70 -15.97 2.91
CA ILE A 460 0.85 -16.74 3.83
C ILE A 460 1.70 -17.42 4.93
N ARG A 461 2.78 -18.13 4.57
CA ARG A 461 3.68 -18.82 5.51
C ARG A 461 4.37 -17.86 6.48
N VAL A 462 4.74 -16.67 6.02
CA VAL A 462 5.39 -15.61 6.81
C VAL A 462 4.39 -14.90 7.72
N THR A 463 3.13 -14.74 7.32
CA THR A 463 2.08 -14.12 8.15
C THR A 463 1.44 -15.08 9.15
N SER A 464 1.36 -16.39 8.87
CA SER A 464 0.89 -17.38 9.84
C SER A 464 1.76 -17.47 11.10
N VAL A 465 3.04 -17.09 10.99
CA VAL A 465 4.00 -17.06 12.10
C VAL A 465 3.83 -15.82 13.00
N ASP A 466 3.27 -14.72 12.49
CA ASP A 466 3.21 -13.45 13.23
C ASP A 466 2.40 -13.58 14.54
N GLY A 467 1.29 -14.34 14.52
CA GLY A 467 0.50 -14.61 15.72
C GLY A 467 1.23 -15.46 16.76
N THR A 468 2.12 -16.38 16.33
CA THR A 468 2.98 -17.16 17.24
C THR A 468 4.06 -16.26 17.85
N LEU A 469 4.68 -15.39 17.07
CA LEU A 469 5.66 -14.41 17.56
C LEU A 469 5.05 -13.43 18.58
N ASP A 470 3.84 -12.89 18.33
CA ASP A 470 3.13 -12.06 19.31
C ASP A 470 2.77 -12.85 20.59
N SER A 471 2.46 -14.15 20.49
CA SER A 471 2.20 -14.99 21.66
C SER A 471 3.45 -15.29 22.50
N LEU A 472 4.62 -15.38 21.88
CA LEU A 472 5.89 -15.61 22.57
C LEU A 472 6.40 -14.32 23.25
N THR A 473 6.28 -13.19 22.56
CA THR A 473 6.87 -11.89 22.96
C THR A 473 5.96 -11.03 23.85
N ASN A 474 4.90 -11.58 24.45
CA ASN A 474 3.88 -10.80 25.16
C ASN A 474 3.33 -9.61 24.34
N ARG A 475 3.09 -9.80 23.03
CA ARG A 475 2.62 -8.80 22.05
C ARG A 475 3.63 -7.68 21.69
N GLN A 476 4.93 -7.89 21.89
CA GLN A 476 5.96 -6.94 21.45
C GLN A 476 6.41 -7.15 20.00
N ALA A 477 6.24 -8.35 19.42
CA ALA A 477 6.62 -8.62 18.03
C ALA A 477 5.94 -7.68 17.03
N GLY A 478 4.65 -7.38 17.21
CA GLY A 478 3.89 -6.49 16.34
C GLY A 478 4.50 -5.08 16.16
N SER A 479 5.10 -4.50 17.21
CA SER A 479 5.77 -3.19 17.11
C SER A 479 7.14 -3.28 16.44
N ILE A 480 7.93 -4.31 16.78
CA ILE A 480 9.24 -4.57 16.15
C ILE A 480 9.09 -4.81 14.63
N LEU A 481 8.09 -5.60 14.23
CA LEU A 481 7.78 -5.88 12.82
C LEU A 481 7.22 -4.64 12.08
N ALA A 482 6.58 -3.71 12.78
CA ALA A 482 6.18 -2.42 12.21
C ALA A 482 7.37 -1.44 12.06
N GLN A 483 8.31 -1.44 13.00
CA GLN A 483 9.55 -0.69 12.93
C GLN A 483 10.43 -1.17 11.77
N ALA A 484 10.64 -2.48 11.63
CA ALA A 484 11.38 -3.09 10.52
C ALA A 484 10.77 -2.75 9.15
N ARG A 485 9.43 -2.78 9.04
CA ARG A 485 8.72 -2.34 7.82
C ARG A 485 8.95 -0.86 7.50
N THR A 486 9.05 -0.02 8.53
CA THR A 486 9.30 1.43 8.39
C THR A 486 10.75 1.70 7.97
N GLN A 487 11.70 0.99 8.55
CA GLN A 487 13.12 1.01 8.13
C GLN A 487 13.27 0.59 6.67
N PHE A 488 12.62 -0.51 6.25
CA PHE A 488 12.65 -0.94 4.85
C PHE A 488 12.03 0.10 3.90
N ARG A 489 10.89 0.70 4.26
CA ARG A 489 10.27 1.76 3.45
C ARG A 489 11.24 2.94 3.25
N ASN A 490 11.95 3.34 4.30
CA ASN A 490 12.93 4.42 4.20
C ASN A 490 14.16 4.01 3.36
N LYS A 491 14.63 2.76 3.47
CA LYS A 491 15.65 2.14 2.60
C LYS A 491 15.24 2.17 1.12
N LEU A 492 13.97 1.85 0.82
CA LEU A 492 13.39 1.91 -0.53
C LEU A 492 13.32 3.33 -1.08
N LEU A 493 12.79 4.28 -0.31
CA LEU A 493 12.67 5.67 -0.77
C LEU A 493 14.06 6.30 -1.00
N LEU A 494 15.02 6.05 -0.11
CA LEU A 494 16.39 6.55 -0.24
C LEU A 494 17.10 5.96 -1.47
N PHE A 495 17.02 4.63 -1.68
CA PHE A 495 17.63 3.99 -2.85
C PHE A 495 16.94 4.38 -4.16
N GLY A 496 15.61 4.55 -4.16
CA GLY A 496 14.85 5.03 -5.31
C GLY A 496 15.24 6.46 -5.69
N ALA A 497 15.33 7.38 -4.72
CA ALA A 497 15.79 8.75 -4.93
C ALA A 497 17.24 8.81 -5.42
N PHE A 498 18.12 7.99 -4.84
CA PHE A 498 19.53 7.86 -5.26
C PHE A 498 19.66 7.35 -6.70
N CYS A 499 18.91 6.30 -7.07
CA CYS A 499 18.89 5.81 -8.46
C CYS A 499 18.31 6.85 -9.43
N GLY A 500 17.25 7.56 -9.06
CA GLY A 500 16.64 8.61 -9.88
C GLY A 500 17.59 9.79 -10.10
N ALA A 501 18.27 10.24 -9.03
CA ALA A 501 19.27 11.31 -9.11
C ALA A 501 20.47 10.90 -9.99
N ILE A 502 20.91 9.64 -9.93
CA ILE A 502 21.96 9.12 -10.80
C ILE A 502 21.51 9.06 -12.26
N GLU A 503 20.38 8.45 -12.60
CA GLU A 503 19.95 8.36 -14.01
C GLU A 503 19.65 9.74 -14.62
N LEU A 504 19.09 10.67 -13.82
CA LEU A 504 18.90 12.06 -14.25
C LEU A 504 20.24 12.80 -14.43
N GLY A 505 21.22 12.57 -13.55
CA GLY A 505 22.57 13.09 -13.69
C GLY A 505 23.26 12.56 -14.95
N ILE A 506 23.14 11.27 -15.25
CA ILE A 506 23.70 10.67 -16.48
C ILE A 506 22.99 11.25 -17.72
N LEU A 507 21.65 11.42 -17.69
CA LEU A 507 20.89 12.07 -18.78
C LEU A 507 21.41 13.48 -19.09
N VAL A 508 21.67 14.29 -18.06
CA VAL A 508 22.16 15.67 -18.21
C VAL A 508 23.63 15.69 -18.69
N LEU A 509 24.47 14.77 -18.23
CA LEU A 509 25.91 14.79 -18.48
C LEU A 509 26.35 14.11 -19.79
N VAL A 510 25.76 12.98 -20.16
CA VAL A 510 26.30 12.09 -21.23
C VAL A 510 25.47 12.14 -22.52
N TYR A 511 24.19 12.51 -22.43
CA TYR A 511 23.21 12.23 -23.48
C TYR A 511 22.92 13.44 -24.38
N THR A 512 23.97 14.14 -24.82
CA THR A 512 23.88 15.23 -25.81
C THR A 512 23.42 14.73 -27.19
N ASN A 513 23.91 13.58 -27.64
CA ASN A 513 23.56 12.97 -28.94
C ASN A 513 22.11 12.38 -28.94
N PRO A 514 21.29 12.64 -29.97
CA PRO A 514 19.92 12.12 -30.05
C PRO A 514 19.81 10.58 -30.12
N VAL A 515 20.72 9.90 -30.81
CA VAL A 515 20.72 8.42 -30.89
C VAL A 515 21.02 7.81 -29.53
N HIS A 516 21.98 8.39 -28.81
CA HIS A 516 22.28 7.99 -27.43
C HIS A 516 21.05 8.20 -26.52
N ARG A 517 20.32 9.32 -26.64
CA ARG A 517 19.06 9.55 -25.88
C ARG A 517 18.01 8.47 -26.15
N VAL A 518 17.87 8.00 -27.39
CA VAL A 518 16.95 6.90 -27.72
C VAL A 518 17.38 5.59 -27.03
N ILE A 519 18.67 5.24 -27.05
CA ILE A 519 19.19 4.07 -26.30
C ILE A 519 18.87 4.20 -24.80
N TRP A 520 19.08 5.39 -24.21
CA TRP A 520 18.79 5.65 -22.80
C TRP A 520 17.30 5.45 -22.47
N CYS A 521 16.39 6.02 -23.26
CA CYS A 521 14.94 5.85 -23.08
C CYS A 521 14.50 4.39 -23.14
N LEU A 522 15.12 3.56 -24.01
CA LEU A 522 14.80 2.13 -24.15
C LEU A 522 15.40 1.27 -23.01
N THR A 523 16.49 1.72 -22.37
CA THR A 523 17.25 0.93 -21.39
C THR A 523 17.00 1.33 -19.94
N VAL A 524 16.72 2.61 -19.62
CA VAL A 524 16.53 3.06 -18.24
C VAL A 524 15.40 2.37 -17.48
N PRO A 525 14.18 2.19 -18.01
CA PRO A 525 13.14 1.51 -17.23
C PRO A 525 13.45 0.02 -17.01
N SER A 526 14.31 -0.57 -17.86
CA SER A 526 14.91 -1.88 -17.62
C SER A 526 15.94 -1.84 -16.48
N LEU A 527 16.86 -0.87 -16.46
CA LEU A 527 17.80 -0.65 -15.36
C LEU A 527 17.07 -0.40 -14.03
N VAL A 528 16.00 0.40 -14.02
CA VAL A 528 15.16 0.63 -12.85
C VAL A 528 14.53 -0.68 -12.37
N THR A 529 13.92 -1.48 -13.25
CA THR A 529 13.30 -2.75 -12.85
C THR A 529 14.32 -3.77 -12.33
N ILE A 530 15.51 -3.84 -12.93
CA ILE A 530 16.64 -4.67 -12.47
C ILE A 530 17.09 -4.26 -11.06
N ARG A 531 17.35 -2.97 -10.83
CA ARG A 531 17.72 -2.45 -9.49
C ARG A 531 16.59 -2.63 -8.47
N MET A 532 15.34 -2.45 -8.87
CA MET A 532 14.18 -2.71 -8.01
C MET A 532 13.98 -4.21 -7.72
N LYS A 533 14.42 -5.13 -8.59
CA LYS A 533 14.40 -6.58 -8.31
C LYS A 533 15.44 -7.01 -7.28
N HIS A 534 16.63 -6.40 -7.25
CA HIS A 534 17.59 -6.55 -6.14
C HIS A 534 16.93 -6.16 -4.82
N LEU A 535 16.26 -5.01 -4.80
CA LEU A 535 15.58 -4.50 -3.61
C LEU A 535 14.30 -5.28 -3.25
N HIS A 536 13.58 -5.85 -4.22
CA HIS A 536 12.43 -6.74 -3.98
C HIS A 536 12.87 -8.08 -3.38
N HIS A 537 14.05 -8.60 -3.74
CA HIS A 537 14.61 -9.78 -3.06
C HIS A 537 15.07 -9.42 -1.64
N ALA A 538 15.81 -8.31 -1.49
CA ALA A 538 16.20 -7.79 -0.19
C ALA A 538 14.99 -7.51 0.73
N TYR A 539 13.83 -7.11 0.20
CA TYR A 539 12.58 -6.94 0.96
C TYR A 539 12.11 -8.23 1.64
N HIS A 540 12.05 -9.33 0.90
CA HIS A 540 11.62 -10.62 1.46
C HIS A 540 12.65 -11.20 2.42
N ILE A 541 13.94 -10.93 2.18
CA ILE A 541 15.01 -11.29 3.13
C ILE A 541 14.90 -10.45 4.41
N ASP A 542 14.83 -9.11 4.33
CA ASP A 542 14.67 -8.24 5.50
C ASP A 542 13.41 -8.58 6.32
N ARG A 543 12.31 -9.02 5.66
CA ARG A 543 11.11 -9.57 6.31
C ARG A 543 11.37 -10.86 7.11
N LEU A 544 12.28 -11.71 6.67
CA LEU A 544 12.69 -12.93 7.37
C LEU A 544 13.70 -12.59 8.48
N THR A 545 14.71 -11.78 8.19
CA THR A 545 15.70 -11.25 9.14
C THR A 545 15.03 -10.63 10.36
N ALA A 546 14.00 -9.81 10.19
CA ALA A 546 13.26 -9.21 11.29
C ALA A 546 12.56 -10.25 12.19
N ARG A 547 12.06 -11.37 11.62
CA ARG A 547 11.42 -12.45 12.37
C ARG A 547 12.44 -13.36 13.06
N PHE A 548 13.58 -13.63 12.42
CA PHE A 548 14.71 -14.30 13.07
C PHE A 548 15.29 -13.46 14.21
N GLY A 549 15.37 -12.12 14.08
CA GLY A 549 15.79 -11.22 15.15
C GLY A 549 14.90 -11.32 16.40
N VAL A 550 13.58 -11.21 16.23
CA VAL A 550 12.61 -11.42 17.33
C VAL A 550 12.72 -12.82 17.93
N LEU A 551 12.89 -13.85 17.09
CA LEU A 551 13.03 -15.24 17.55
C LEU A 551 14.34 -15.47 18.33
N ARG A 552 15.43 -14.80 17.92
CA ARG A 552 16.73 -14.77 18.59
C ARG A 552 16.64 -14.08 19.95
N GLU A 553 15.93 -12.96 20.07
CA GLU A 553 15.72 -12.25 21.34
C GLU A 553 14.89 -13.08 22.34
N GLN A 554 13.90 -13.83 21.86
CA GLN A 554 13.19 -14.81 22.69
C GLN A 554 14.07 -16.00 23.07
N LEU A 555 14.92 -16.48 22.17
CA LEU A 555 15.89 -17.54 22.45
C LEU A 555 16.94 -17.10 23.48
N GLU A 556 17.41 -15.87 23.39
CA GLU A 556 18.38 -15.25 24.30
C GLU A 556 17.79 -15.06 25.70
N SER A 557 16.56 -14.55 25.83
CA SER A 557 15.89 -14.46 27.15
C SER A 557 15.62 -15.83 27.79
N LEU A 558 15.28 -16.86 26.98
CA LEU A 558 15.16 -18.25 27.42
C LEU A 558 16.50 -18.93 27.78
N VAL A 559 17.64 -18.31 27.46
CA VAL A 559 19.00 -18.79 27.81
C VAL A 559 19.56 -18.02 29.02
N ILE A 560 19.42 -16.69 29.05
CA ILE A 560 19.94 -15.83 30.12
C ILE A 560 19.09 -15.95 31.39
N GLY A 561 17.77 -16.18 31.28
CA GLY A 561 16.85 -16.29 32.43
C GLY A 561 17.09 -17.47 33.39
N GLN A 562 18.16 -18.24 33.21
CA GLN A 562 18.59 -19.33 34.09
C GLN A 562 19.90 -19.04 34.86
N THR A 563 20.52 -17.86 34.76
CA THR A 563 21.65 -17.51 35.65
C THR A 563 21.16 -17.38 37.09
N ILE A 564 21.55 -18.34 37.92
CA ILE A 564 21.11 -18.53 39.31
C ILE A 564 21.32 -17.26 40.16
N SER A 565 20.29 -16.88 40.90
CA SER A 565 20.37 -15.90 42.00
C SER A 565 19.78 -16.50 43.28
N PRO A 566 20.49 -16.49 44.42
CA PRO A 566 20.10 -17.28 45.59
C PRO A 566 19.09 -16.59 46.53
N GLY A 567 17.90 -17.18 46.64
CA GLY A 567 17.11 -17.23 47.88
C GLY A 567 15.92 -16.27 48.06
N GLN A 568 14.70 -16.83 48.11
CA GLN A 568 13.78 -16.78 49.27
C GLN A 568 12.53 -17.69 49.03
N PRO A 569 11.76 -18.12 50.06
CA PRO A 569 11.02 -19.39 49.99
C PRO A 569 9.46 -19.36 49.98
N GLN A 570 8.90 -20.38 49.31
CA GLN A 570 7.66 -21.17 49.49
C GLN A 570 6.45 -20.69 50.36
N LEU A 571 5.24 -21.04 49.89
CA LEU A 571 4.28 -21.87 50.64
C LEU A 571 3.34 -22.67 49.69
N THR A 572 2.59 -23.67 50.20
CA THR A 572 2.04 -24.82 49.41
C THR A 572 0.59 -25.24 49.77
N GLY A 573 -0.04 -26.10 48.93
CA GLY A 573 -1.31 -26.79 49.26
C GLY A 573 -1.95 -27.64 48.12
N ASP A 574 -1.96 -28.97 48.25
CA ASP A 574 -2.43 -29.97 47.23
C ASP A 574 -3.81 -30.61 47.52
N LYS A 575 -4.43 -31.25 46.50
CA LYS A 575 -5.16 -32.56 46.59
C LYS A 575 -5.46 -33.20 45.20
N VAL A 576 -5.57 -34.55 45.16
CA VAL A 576 -5.15 -35.48 44.04
C VAL A 576 -5.85 -36.88 44.18
N PRO A 577 -5.88 -37.89 43.24
CA PRO A 577 -5.63 -38.00 41.78
C PRO A 577 -6.98 -38.26 41.02
N PRO A 578 -7.42 -39.42 40.41
CA PRO A 578 -6.86 -40.69 39.81
C PRO A 578 -7.18 -40.87 38.27
N LYS A 579 -6.89 -41.98 37.54
CA LYS A 579 -5.65 -42.81 37.34
C LYS A 579 -5.83 -43.89 36.21
N LEU A 580 -4.89 -44.01 35.23
CA LEU A 580 -4.55 -45.23 34.40
C LEU A 580 -5.54 -45.75 33.28
N THR A 581 -5.20 -46.47 32.18
CA THR A 581 -3.94 -47.07 31.61
C THR A 581 -3.99 -47.32 30.06
N SER A 582 -2.81 -47.48 29.38
CA SER A 582 -2.52 -48.31 28.16
C SER A 582 -2.96 -47.85 26.73
N LEU A 583 -2.51 -48.45 25.60
CA LEU A 583 -1.13 -48.69 25.06
C LEU A 583 -1.17 -49.06 23.53
N ASN A 584 -0.18 -48.60 22.73
CA ASN A 584 0.30 -49.11 21.40
C ASN A 584 -0.65 -49.49 20.23
N ARG A 585 -0.51 -48.79 19.08
CA ARG A 585 -0.38 -49.40 17.72
C ARG A 585 0.21 -48.40 16.68
N TRP A 586 1.04 -48.88 15.75
CA TRP A 586 1.63 -48.14 14.60
C TRP A 586 1.39 -48.88 13.27
N LYS A 587 1.05 -48.19 12.17
CA LYS A 587 1.66 -48.37 10.83
C LYS A 587 1.19 -47.32 9.80
N MET A 588 1.92 -47.22 8.68
CA MET A 588 1.76 -46.23 7.61
C MET A 588 0.73 -46.64 6.55
N ASN A 589 0.23 -45.65 5.79
CA ASN A 589 0.07 -45.73 4.32
C ASN A 589 0.02 -44.31 3.71
N SER A 590 0.07 -44.21 2.38
CA SER A 590 0.50 -43.01 1.64
C SER A 590 -0.61 -42.11 1.06
N THR A 591 -0.19 -40.93 0.57
CA THR A 591 -0.83 -40.13 -0.49
C THR A 591 -2.28 -39.64 -0.30
N LEU A 592 -2.46 -38.49 0.39
CA LEU A 592 -3.32 -37.39 -0.09
C LEU A 592 -3.14 -36.07 0.71
N ARG A 593 -2.99 -34.94 -0.02
CA ARG A 593 -2.98 -33.52 0.45
C ARG A 593 -1.95 -33.12 1.54
N PRO A 594 -1.51 -31.85 1.58
CA PRO A 594 -0.95 -31.27 2.81
C PRO A 594 -2.10 -31.03 3.79
N ALA A 595 -2.23 -31.89 4.80
CA ALA A 595 -3.12 -31.64 5.92
C ALA A 595 -2.63 -30.42 6.71
N ILE A 596 -3.56 -29.55 7.14
CA ILE A 596 -3.26 -28.48 8.09
C ILE A 596 -2.88 -29.14 9.41
N ILE A 597 -1.66 -28.92 9.88
CA ILE A 597 -1.22 -29.42 11.19
C ILE A 597 -1.80 -28.50 12.26
N ASP A 598 -2.91 -28.91 12.85
CA ASP A 598 -3.51 -28.22 14.00
C ASP A 598 -2.55 -28.25 15.21
N PRO A 599 -2.12 -27.11 15.76
CA PRO A 599 -1.14 -27.10 16.87
C PRO A 599 -1.67 -27.62 18.22
N TRP A 600 -2.94 -28.03 18.30
CA TRP A 600 -3.68 -28.17 19.56
C TRP A 600 -4.07 -29.59 19.97
N THR A 601 -3.79 -30.62 19.17
CA THR A 601 -4.15 -32.02 19.49
C THR A 601 -3.02 -32.80 20.18
N LEU A 602 -2.38 -32.24 21.21
CA LEU A 602 -1.43 -32.97 22.05
C LEU A 602 -2.09 -33.35 23.38
N ARG A 603 -2.54 -34.61 23.45
CA ARG A 603 -3.36 -35.19 24.52
C ARG A 603 -2.65 -35.10 25.88
N ASN A 604 -3.36 -34.65 26.92
CA ASN A 604 -2.80 -34.43 28.27
C ASN A 604 -2.03 -35.66 28.81
N PRO A 605 -0.76 -35.53 29.21
CA PRO A 605 -0.01 -36.57 29.94
C PRO A 605 -0.35 -36.56 31.45
N ALA A 606 -1.64 -36.60 31.78
CA ALA A 606 -2.12 -36.73 33.16
C ALA A 606 -2.08 -38.22 33.60
N GLY A 607 -0.87 -38.75 33.80
CA GLY A 607 -0.64 -40.21 33.82
C GLY A 607 0.10 -40.82 35.03
N LEU A 608 0.94 -40.05 35.73
CA LEU A 608 1.61 -40.50 36.97
C LEU A 608 1.96 -39.29 37.84
N ALA A 609 1.86 -39.43 39.17
CA ALA A 609 1.91 -38.28 40.09
C ALA A 609 3.10 -38.31 41.05
N LYS A 610 3.88 -37.22 41.04
CA LYS A 610 4.17 -36.43 42.23
C LYS A 610 3.65 -35.01 41.95
N SER A 611 3.30 -34.23 42.97
CA SER A 611 2.93 -32.83 42.75
C SER A 611 4.17 -32.11 42.19
N PRO A 612 4.07 -31.42 41.04
CA PRO A 612 5.20 -30.66 40.51
C PRO A 612 5.47 -29.49 41.45
N GLY A 613 6.70 -29.42 41.98
CA GLY A 613 7.19 -28.20 42.61
C GLY A 613 7.12 -27.02 41.64
N PRO A 614 7.27 -25.77 42.13
CA PRO A 614 7.26 -24.58 41.27
C PRO A 614 8.21 -24.72 40.07
N ASP A 615 9.33 -25.41 40.28
CA ASP A 615 10.36 -25.75 39.28
C ASP A 615 9.81 -26.58 38.12
N ALA A 616 9.08 -27.68 38.39
CA ALA A 616 8.54 -28.54 37.33
C ALA A 616 7.36 -27.90 36.57
N ALA A 617 6.63 -26.96 37.19
CA ALA A 617 5.67 -26.11 36.48
C ALA A 617 6.35 -25.05 35.60
N PHE A 618 7.48 -24.52 36.06
CA PHE A 618 8.36 -23.61 35.33
C PHE A 618 9.00 -24.32 34.12
N ASP A 619 9.52 -25.53 34.28
CA ASP A 619 10.08 -26.36 33.20
C ASP A 619 9.05 -26.68 32.12
N ALA A 620 7.84 -27.09 32.52
CA ALA A 620 6.75 -27.38 31.57
C ALA A 620 6.37 -26.15 30.71
N LYS A 621 6.55 -24.93 31.22
CA LYS A 621 6.37 -23.69 30.47
C LYS A 621 7.54 -23.45 29.50
N HIS A 622 8.78 -23.58 29.96
CA HIS A 622 9.97 -23.41 29.12
C HIS A 622 10.04 -24.44 27.98
N LEU A 623 9.67 -25.69 28.25
CA LEU A 623 9.59 -26.76 27.24
C LEU A 623 8.61 -26.41 26.12
N ARG A 624 7.43 -25.87 26.46
CA ARG A 624 6.43 -25.39 25.48
C ARG A 624 6.93 -24.19 24.67
N GLN A 625 7.60 -23.23 25.31
CA GLN A 625 8.20 -22.09 24.62
C GLN A 625 9.31 -22.55 23.66
N LEU A 626 10.17 -23.48 24.07
CA LEU A 626 11.22 -24.04 23.21
C LEU A 626 10.65 -24.80 22.00
N PHE A 627 9.58 -25.59 22.18
CA PHE A 627 8.86 -26.23 21.06
C PHE A 627 8.25 -25.21 20.09
N ALA A 628 7.60 -24.16 20.61
CA ALA A 628 7.02 -23.10 19.79
C ALA A 628 8.11 -22.33 19.01
N THR A 629 9.24 -22.02 19.65
CA THR A 629 10.42 -21.41 19.02
C THR A 629 11.02 -22.30 17.92
N LYS A 630 11.17 -23.61 18.16
CA LYS A 630 11.66 -24.58 17.16
C LYS A 630 10.71 -24.72 15.95
N SER A 631 9.40 -24.79 16.19
CA SER A 631 8.38 -24.84 15.13
C SER A 631 8.33 -23.54 14.31
N THR A 632 8.47 -22.40 14.99
CA THR A 632 8.58 -21.08 14.37
C THR A 632 9.84 -20.99 13.48
N TYR A 633 10.99 -21.41 14.00
CA TYR A 633 12.25 -21.47 13.23
C TYR A 633 12.11 -22.31 11.96
N LEU A 634 11.59 -23.54 12.07
CA LEU A 634 11.39 -24.43 10.91
C LEU A 634 10.46 -23.82 9.86
N THR A 635 9.39 -23.14 10.30
CA THR A 635 8.45 -22.47 9.38
C THR A 635 9.12 -21.31 8.63
N LEU A 636 9.99 -20.54 9.29
CA LEU A 636 10.79 -19.47 8.69
C LEU A 636 11.94 -20.00 7.82
N TRP A 637 12.53 -21.15 8.16
CA TRP A 637 13.54 -21.83 7.35
C TRP A 637 12.94 -22.34 6.03
N HIS A 638 11.76 -22.96 6.08
CA HIS A 638 11.01 -23.30 4.86
C HIS A 638 10.64 -22.05 4.05
N ALA A 639 10.29 -20.93 4.69
CA ALA A 639 10.05 -19.66 3.99
C ALA A 639 11.31 -19.14 3.27
N ALA A 640 12.48 -19.22 3.91
CA ALA A 640 13.76 -18.84 3.29
C ALA A 640 14.10 -19.76 2.09
N LYS A 641 13.86 -21.07 2.21
CA LYS A 641 14.07 -22.03 1.12
C LYS A 641 13.13 -21.81 -0.06
N ASP A 642 11.84 -21.56 0.20
CA ASP A 642 10.85 -21.21 -0.83
C ASP A 642 11.24 -19.91 -1.57
N LEU A 643 11.71 -18.90 -0.84
CA LEU A 643 12.19 -17.62 -1.39
C LEU A 643 13.45 -17.79 -2.24
N ASN A 644 14.42 -18.60 -1.79
CA ASN A 644 15.66 -18.83 -2.53
C ASN A 644 15.38 -19.53 -3.86
N GLY A 645 14.51 -20.54 -3.87
CA GLY A 645 14.12 -21.26 -5.08
C GLY A 645 13.32 -20.44 -6.10
N CYS A 646 12.66 -19.35 -5.69
CA CYS A 646 11.78 -18.56 -6.58
C CYS A 646 12.42 -17.28 -7.14
N CYS A 647 13.71 -17.03 -6.87
CA CYS A 647 14.43 -15.83 -7.32
C CYS A 647 15.68 -16.12 -8.17
N VAL A 648 15.95 -17.40 -8.50
CA VAL A 648 17.24 -17.84 -9.06
C VAL A 648 17.58 -17.19 -10.40
N TYR A 649 16.70 -17.30 -11.40
CA TYR A 649 17.02 -16.90 -12.76
C TYR A 649 17.04 -15.38 -12.91
N SER A 650 16.14 -14.69 -12.21
CA SER A 650 16.11 -13.22 -12.21
C SER A 650 17.32 -12.61 -11.49
N GLN A 651 17.77 -13.18 -10.36
CA GLN A 651 18.97 -12.70 -9.67
C GLN A 651 20.24 -13.04 -10.45
N LEU A 652 20.32 -14.22 -11.09
CA LEU A 652 21.43 -14.58 -11.98
C LEU A 652 21.51 -13.65 -13.21
N ALA A 653 20.36 -13.34 -13.84
CA ALA A 653 20.31 -12.40 -14.96
C ALA A 653 20.65 -10.96 -14.54
N ASN A 654 20.15 -10.51 -13.37
CA ASN A 654 20.55 -9.25 -12.75
C ASN A 654 22.07 -9.18 -12.47
N LEU A 655 22.67 -10.26 -11.97
CA LEU A 655 24.09 -10.32 -11.63
C LEU A 655 24.96 -10.25 -12.89
N LEU A 656 24.60 -11.01 -13.93
CA LEU A 656 25.22 -10.97 -15.25
C LEU A 656 25.12 -9.57 -15.88
N GLN A 657 23.95 -8.93 -15.78
CA GLN A 657 23.75 -7.57 -16.27
C GLN A 657 24.61 -6.55 -15.51
N ASN A 658 24.65 -6.60 -14.17
CA ASN A 658 25.51 -5.73 -13.36
C ASN A 658 27.01 -5.90 -13.71
N PHE A 659 27.46 -7.14 -13.90
CA PHE A 659 28.83 -7.46 -14.29
C PHE A 659 29.20 -6.86 -15.65
N ILE A 660 28.34 -7.05 -16.66
CA ILE A 660 28.58 -6.54 -18.02
C ILE A 660 28.43 -5.02 -18.08
N GLN A 661 27.45 -4.43 -17.40
CA GLN A 661 27.29 -2.97 -17.23
C GLN A 661 28.59 -2.36 -16.70
N CYS A 662 29.10 -2.85 -15.57
CA CYS A 662 30.31 -2.32 -14.94
C CYS A 662 31.55 -2.52 -15.82
N THR A 663 31.67 -3.67 -16.48
CA THR A 663 32.77 -3.96 -17.43
C THR A 663 32.76 -3.00 -18.63
N CYS A 664 31.59 -2.77 -19.25
CA CYS A 664 31.45 -1.83 -20.35
C CYS A 664 31.68 -0.37 -19.92
N ASP A 665 31.21 0.02 -18.72
CA ASP A 665 31.37 1.39 -18.22
C ASP A 665 32.82 1.71 -17.86
N LEU A 666 33.54 0.77 -17.23
CA LEU A 666 34.98 0.91 -16.94
C LEU A 666 35.83 0.95 -18.22
N TYR A 667 35.52 0.13 -19.22
CA TYR A 667 36.18 0.20 -20.53
C TYR A 667 35.93 1.57 -21.20
N THR A 668 34.70 2.06 -21.18
CA THR A 668 34.34 3.35 -21.80
C THR A 668 35.01 4.51 -21.09
N LEU A 669 35.03 4.48 -19.74
CA LEU A 669 35.79 5.42 -18.91
C LEU A 669 37.29 5.43 -19.24
N TYR A 670 37.91 4.25 -19.40
CA TYR A 670 39.32 4.15 -19.80
C TYR A 670 39.55 4.71 -21.21
N SER A 671 38.66 4.43 -22.17
CA SER A 671 38.74 4.96 -23.53
C SER A 671 38.64 6.49 -23.56
N LEU A 672 37.71 7.07 -22.78
CA LEU A 672 37.57 8.53 -22.65
C LEU A 672 38.81 9.18 -22.01
N LEU A 673 39.40 8.55 -20.99
CA LEU A 673 40.65 9.00 -20.37
C LEU A 673 41.82 8.96 -21.37
N TYR A 674 41.96 7.87 -22.14
CA TYR A 674 42.99 7.73 -23.18
C TYR A 674 42.86 8.80 -24.28
N LEU A 675 41.64 9.22 -24.59
CA LEU A 675 41.34 10.26 -25.59
C LEU A 675 41.31 11.69 -25.00
N ASN A 676 41.61 11.85 -23.70
CA ASN A 676 41.52 13.12 -22.96
C ASN A 676 40.13 13.79 -23.00
N GLN A 677 39.07 13.01 -23.17
CA GLN A 677 37.68 13.48 -23.27
C GLN A 677 36.99 13.47 -21.90
N LEU A 678 37.34 14.44 -21.06
CA LEU A 678 36.99 14.45 -19.64
C LEU A 678 35.51 14.75 -19.31
N GLY A 679 34.70 15.21 -20.27
CA GLY A 679 33.33 15.67 -20.04
C GLY A 679 32.37 14.57 -19.56
N ASP A 680 32.31 13.46 -20.29
CA ASP A 680 31.32 12.39 -20.04
C ASP A 680 31.68 11.48 -18.84
N ILE A 681 32.93 11.58 -18.34
CA ILE A 681 33.52 10.70 -17.32
C ILE A 681 32.64 10.55 -16.08
N PHE A 682 32.05 11.65 -15.60
CA PHE A 682 31.24 11.65 -14.38
C PHE A 682 29.99 10.77 -14.51
N GLY A 683 29.39 10.66 -15.71
CA GLY A 683 28.23 9.80 -15.92
C GLY A 683 28.56 8.31 -15.80
N PHE A 684 29.71 7.87 -16.31
CA PHE A 684 30.16 6.48 -16.17
C PHE A 684 30.50 6.14 -14.72
N ILE A 685 31.14 7.07 -13.98
CA ILE A 685 31.39 6.91 -12.54
C ILE A 685 30.07 6.75 -11.76
N LEU A 686 29.05 7.59 -12.04
CA LEU A 686 27.74 7.50 -11.40
C LEU A 686 27.03 6.17 -11.72
N SER A 687 27.11 5.68 -12.97
CA SER A 687 26.57 4.36 -13.37
C SER A 687 27.21 3.20 -12.60
N ILE A 688 28.54 3.20 -12.47
CA ILE A 688 29.30 2.21 -11.69
C ILE A 688 28.89 2.26 -10.21
N VAL A 689 28.80 3.45 -9.62
CA VAL A 689 28.38 3.66 -8.22
C VAL A 689 26.95 3.17 -7.96
N ALA A 690 25.99 3.41 -8.87
CA ALA A 690 24.64 2.85 -8.73
C ALA A 690 24.64 1.32 -8.80
N THR A 691 25.42 0.74 -9.71
CA THR A 691 25.51 -0.71 -9.94
C THR A 691 26.07 -1.44 -8.71
N PHE A 692 27.19 -0.95 -8.15
CA PHE A 692 27.74 -1.51 -6.91
C PHE A 692 26.84 -1.28 -5.69
N THR A 693 26.13 -0.14 -5.61
CA THR A 693 25.18 0.11 -4.51
C THR A 693 23.99 -0.85 -4.55
N ALA A 694 23.45 -1.14 -5.74
CA ALA A 694 22.37 -2.11 -5.92
C ALA A 694 22.77 -3.53 -5.47
N LEU A 695 23.98 -3.96 -5.85
CA LEU A 695 24.55 -5.25 -5.45
C LEU A 695 24.84 -5.31 -3.94
N GLY A 696 25.45 -4.26 -3.38
CA GLY A 696 25.74 -4.17 -1.95
C GLY A 696 24.48 -4.24 -1.07
N ILE A 697 23.36 -3.66 -1.51
CA ILE A 697 22.09 -3.68 -0.76
C ILE A 697 21.48 -5.09 -0.65
N VAL A 698 21.59 -5.92 -1.70
CA VAL A 698 21.06 -7.29 -1.65
C VAL A 698 22.00 -8.22 -0.88
N LEU A 699 23.32 -8.13 -1.09
CA LEU A 699 24.30 -8.94 -0.36
C LEU A 699 24.30 -8.61 1.14
N ALA A 700 24.18 -7.33 1.52
CA ALA A 700 24.02 -6.95 2.93
C ALA A 700 22.74 -7.50 3.56
N ALA A 701 21.64 -7.66 2.81
CA ALA A 701 20.42 -8.29 3.33
C ALA A 701 20.64 -9.79 3.57
N CYS A 702 21.23 -10.50 2.60
CA CYS A 702 21.59 -11.92 2.70
C CYS A 702 22.52 -12.18 3.90
N GLU A 703 23.62 -11.43 4.00
CA GLU A 703 24.63 -11.58 5.04
C GLU A 703 24.08 -11.21 6.43
N ASN A 704 23.23 -10.19 6.55
CA ASN A 704 22.53 -9.90 7.81
C ASN A 704 21.60 -11.06 8.24
N CYS A 705 20.85 -11.66 7.30
CA CYS A 705 19.99 -12.81 7.60
C CYS A 705 20.80 -14.03 8.06
N LYS A 706 21.87 -14.35 7.32
CA LYS A 706 22.85 -15.42 7.62
C LYS A 706 23.46 -15.23 9.01
N ASN A 707 23.88 -14.02 9.36
CA ASN A 707 24.46 -13.72 10.68
C ASN A 707 23.45 -13.75 11.84
N GLN A 708 22.22 -13.27 11.65
CA GLN A 708 21.17 -13.39 12.68
C GLN A 708 20.89 -14.86 13.02
N VAL A 709 20.83 -15.73 12.02
CA VAL A 709 20.62 -17.19 12.19
C VAL A 709 21.85 -17.86 12.79
N GLY A 710 23.05 -17.48 12.36
CA GLY A 710 24.32 -17.96 12.95
C GLY A 710 24.44 -17.64 14.45
N GLN A 711 24.04 -16.43 14.85
CA GLN A 711 24.01 -16.02 16.26
C GLN A 711 23.04 -16.87 17.10
N MET A 712 21.88 -17.27 16.56
CA MET A 712 20.97 -18.21 17.25
C MET A 712 21.64 -19.56 17.55
N GLY A 713 22.40 -20.10 16.60
CA GLY A 713 23.19 -21.32 16.80
C GLY A 713 24.26 -21.17 17.88
N GLN A 714 24.99 -20.05 17.89
CA GLN A 714 26.00 -19.75 18.91
C GLN A 714 25.40 -19.57 20.32
N LEU A 715 24.23 -18.94 20.44
CA LEU A 715 23.52 -18.78 21.71
C LEU A 715 23.11 -20.13 22.33
N LEU A 716 22.62 -21.06 21.50
CA LEU A 716 22.27 -22.41 21.95
C LEU A 716 23.52 -23.24 22.32
N TYR A 717 24.58 -23.17 21.51
CA TYR A 717 25.83 -23.90 21.76
C TYR A 717 26.51 -23.51 23.10
N LYS A 718 26.38 -22.24 23.52
CA LYS A 718 26.92 -21.75 24.80
C LYS A 718 26.23 -22.33 26.03
N ARG A 719 25.04 -22.94 25.92
CA ARG A 719 24.26 -23.48 27.05
C ARG A 719 24.57 -24.96 27.33
N ARG A 720 25.84 -25.35 27.35
CA ARG A 720 26.26 -26.73 27.65
C ARG A 720 26.23 -26.99 29.16
N GLY A 721 25.12 -27.53 29.66
CA GLY A 721 24.95 -28.02 31.04
C GLY A 721 24.92 -29.55 31.12
N ASP A 722 24.80 -30.09 32.33
CA ASP A 722 24.88 -31.55 32.60
C ASP A 722 23.83 -32.40 31.86
N GLU A 723 24.23 -33.62 31.50
CA GLU A 723 23.52 -34.50 30.55
C GLU A 723 22.18 -35.10 31.05
N THR A 724 21.78 -34.78 32.29
CA THR A 724 20.64 -35.43 32.97
C THR A 724 19.28 -34.81 32.62
N ASP A 725 19.24 -33.56 32.15
CA ASP A 725 17.99 -32.85 31.86
C ASP A 725 17.46 -33.08 30.43
N LEU A 726 16.15 -33.29 30.32
CA LEU A 726 15.40 -33.34 29.07
C LEU A 726 15.47 -32.01 28.30
N LEU A 727 15.52 -30.88 29.01
CA LEU A 727 15.64 -29.55 28.41
C LEU A 727 17.02 -29.36 27.75
N ALA A 728 18.10 -29.84 28.38
CA ALA A 728 19.44 -29.81 27.80
C ALA A 728 19.51 -30.60 26.49
N LYS A 729 18.98 -31.83 26.46
CA LYS A 729 18.89 -32.66 25.25
C LYS A 729 18.01 -32.04 24.17
N MET A 730 16.96 -31.30 24.53
CA MET A 730 16.13 -30.54 23.59
C MET A 730 16.85 -29.32 22.99
N VAL A 731 17.62 -28.60 23.82
CA VAL A 731 18.51 -27.48 23.43
C VAL A 731 19.60 -27.97 22.48
N GLU A 732 20.26 -29.07 22.79
CA GLU A 732 21.26 -29.73 21.94
C GLU A 732 20.66 -30.15 20.59
N ASN A 733 19.53 -30.87 20.59
CA ASN A 733 18.82 -31.26 19.36
C ASN A 733 18.29 -30.07 18.53
N PHE A 734 18.21 -28.85 19.10
CA PHE A 734 17.89 -27.64 18.35
C PHE A 734 19.16 -26.94 17.85
N SER A 735 20.24 -26.94 18.62
CA SER A 735 21.56 -26.48 18.20
C SER A 735 22.09 -27.28 17.00
N LEU A 736 22.00 -28.62 17.06
CA LEU A 736 22.35 -29.52 15.96
C LEU A 736 21.46 -29.29 14.73
N LEU A 737 20.16 -29.06 14.92
CA LEU A 737 19.27 -28.70 13.81
C LEU A 737 19.73 -27.42 13.13
N LEU A 738 20.02 -26.34 13.88
CA LEU A 738 20.53 -25.08 13.35
C LEU A 738 21.87 -25.23 12.60
N GLN A 739 22.76 -26.11 13.09
CA GLN A 739 24.02 -26.43 12.42
C GLN A 739 23.83 -27.24 11.12
N HIS A 740 22.86 -28.17 11.09
CA HIS A 740 22.54 -28.98 9.91
C HIS A 740 21.59 -28.29 8.92
N THR A 741 20.91 -27.21 9.29
CA THR A 741 20.03 -26.42 8.42
C THR A 741 20.46 -24.95 8.32
N PRO A 742 21.71 -24.65 7.90
CA PRO A 742 22.16 -23.27 7.73
C PRO A 742 21.27 -22.52 6.73
N ILE A 743 21.10 -21.21 6.94
CA ILE A 743 20.42 -20.33 5.99
C ILE A 743 21.48 -19.59 5.19
N TYR A 744 21.61 -19.98 3.93
CA TYR A 744 22.40 -19.34 2.90
C TYR A 744 21.48 -19.09 1.69
N PHE A 745 21.70 -17.95 1.02
CA PHE A 745 21.01 -17.62 -0.22
C PHE A 745 21.96 -17.91 -1.38
N SER A 746 21.49 -18.63 -2.38
CA SER A 746 22.33 -19.22 -3.43
C SER A 746 21.61 -19.22 -4.77
N LEU A 747 22.28 -18.72 -5.81
CA LEU A 747 21.76 -18.61 -7.18
C LEU A 747 21.79 -19.98 -7.87
N GLY A 748 20.89 -20.87 -7.44
CA GLY A 748 20.76 -22.22 -8.02
C GLY A 748 21.98 -23.12 -7.79
N GLY A 749 22.87 -22.77 -6.86
CA GLY A 749 24.14 -23.47 -6.64
C GLY A 749 25.30 -22.98 -7.51
N PHE A 750 25.12 -21.95 -8.35
CA PHE A 750 26.22 -21.34 -9.11
C PHE A 750 27.06 -20.37 -8.25
N PHE A 751 26.40 -19.58 -7.40
CA PHE A 751 27.02 -18.56 -6.55
C PHE A 751 26.24 -18.39 -5.25
N ASP A 752 26.94 -18.28 -4.12
CA ASP A 752 26.33 -17.89 -2.84
C ASP A 752 26.32 -16.37 -2.70
N MET A 753 25.19 -15.82 -2.23
CA MET A 753 24.89 -14.40 -2.21
C MET A 753 25.46 -13.73 -0.95
N ASP A 754 26.79 -13.68 -0.82
CA ASP A 754 27.48 -12.92 0.22
C ASP A 754 28.63 -12.02 -0.32
N PHE A 755 29.42 -11.43 0.58
CA PHE A 755 30.48 -10.50 0.18
C PHE A 755 31.70 -11.14 -0.50
N MET A 756 31.84 -12.47 -0.51
CA MET A 756 32.85 -13.13 -1.36
C MET A 756 32.49 -13.01 -2.84
N LEU A 757 31.20 -13.14 -3.19
CA LEU A 757 30.73 -12.94 -4.57
C LEU A 757 31.03 -11.51 -5.08
N LEU A 758 30.91 -10.50 -4.22
CA LEU A 758 31.30 -9.12 -4.55
C LEU A 758 32.80 -9.01 -4.84
N LYS A 759 33.64 -9.67 -4.03
CA LYS A 759 35.10 -9.71 -4.19
C LYS A 759 35.50 -10.43 -5.48
N GLU A 760 34.86 -11.55 -5.81
CA GLU A 760 35.09 -12.31 -7.04
C GLU A 760 34.70 -11.50 -8.29
N ILE A 761 33.54 -10.84 -8.26
CA ILE A 761 33.09 -9.92 -9.31
C ILE A 761 34.09 -8.77 -9.51
N ALA A 762 34.52 -8.12 -8.44
CA ALA A 762 35.51 -7.03 -8.52
C ALA A 762 36.87 -7.51 -9.06
N ALA A 763 37.33 -8.69 -8.66
CA ALA A 763 38.56 -9.29 -9.17
C ALA A 763 38.45 -9.63 -10.67
N ALA A 764 37.38 -10.30 -11.09
CA ALA A 764 37.14 -10.65 -12.49
C ALA A 764 37.05 -9.41 -13.39
N ILE A 765 36.30 -8.38 -12.98
CA ILE A 765 36.23 -7.09 -13.69
C ILE A 765 37.62 -6.46 -13.82
N THR A 766 38.43 -6.49 -12.75
CA THR A 766 39.81 -5.96 -12.77
C THR A 766 40.69 -6.72 -13.76
N THR A 767 40.60 -8.06 -13.80
CA THR A 767 41.32 -8.89 -14.79
C THR A 767 40.91 -8.55 -16.22
N TYR A 768 39.61 -8.40 -16.50
CA TYR A 768 39.15 -7.98 -17.84
C TYR A 768 39.61 -6.58 -18.20
N MET A 769 39.66 -5.62 -17.27
CA MET A 769 40.21 -4.29 -17.53
C MET A 769 41.71 -4.34 -17.89
N VAL A 770 42.52 -5.12 -17.15
CA VAL A 770 43.95 -5.30 -17.48
C VAL A 770 44.13 -5.89 -18.88
N ILE A 771 43.31 -6.88 -19.25
CA ILE A 771 43.30 -7.47 -20.60
C ILE A 771 42.94 -6.41 -21.65
N PHE A 772 41.86 -5.65 -21.48
CA PHE A 772 41.46 -4.63 -22.46
C PHE A 772 42.48 -3.49 -22.61
N ILE A 773 43.15 -3.10 -21.53
CA ILE A 773 44.25 -2.11 -21.56
C ILE A 773 45.44 -2.64 -22.38
N GLN A 774 45.76 -3.94 -22.28
CA GLN A 774 46.85 -4.56 -23.02
C GLN A 774 46.55 -4.75 -24.51
N PHE A 775 45.28 -5.01 -24.88
CA PHE A 775 44.86 -5.23 -26.27
C PHE A 775 44.31 -3.98 -26.98
N MET A 776 44.29 -2.81 -26.33
CA MET A 776 43.93 -1.55 -27.01
C MET A 776 45.02 -1.15 -28.02
N PRO A 777 44.67 -0.84 -29.29
CA PRO A 777 45.67 -0.42 -30.28
C PRO A 777 46.42 0.83 -29.81
N LYS A 778 47.74 0.72 -29.68
CA LYS A 778 48.61 1.87 -29.46
C LYS A 778 48.65 2.68 -30.76
N VAL A 779 48.07 3.86 -30.76
CA VAL A 779 48.25 4.82 -31.86
C VAL A 779 49.70 5.30 -31.80
N GLU A 780 50.50 4.98 -32.83
CA GLU A 780 51.88 5.46 -32.90
C GLU A 780 51.89 6.97 -33.24
N PRO A 781 52.54 7.82 -32.41
CA PRO A 781 52.54 9.26 -32.62
C PRO A 781 53.57 9.66 -33.68
N GLY A 782 53.22 9.52 -34.97
CA GLY A 782 54.18 9.85 -36.04
C GLY A 782 53.70 9.68 -37.48
N THR A 783 52.66 10.40 -37.92
CA THR A 783 52.45 10.62 -39.38
C THR A 783 51.76 11.95 -39.73
N ASP A 784 52.16 13.06 -39.10
CA ASP A 784 51.93 14.39 -39.70
C ASP A 784 52.78 14.49 -40.97
N GLY A 785 52.17 14.17 -42.11
CA GLY A 785 52.89 13.79 -43.33
C GLY A 785 52.13 14.04 -44.64
N THR A 786 51.79 15.31 -44.90
CA THR A 786 51.60 15.85 -46.27
C THR A 786 50.44 15.30 -47.10
N ILE A 787 49.21 15.79 -46.84
CA ILE A 787 48.33 16.28 -47.92
C ILE A 787 47.82 17.67 -47.52
N GLY A 788 48.13 18.68 -48.32
CA GLY A 788 47.79 20.07 -48.04
C GLY A 788 46.48 20.53 -48.69
N THR A 789 45.73 21.33 -47.94
CA THR A 789 45.04 22.55 -48.39
C THR A 789 44.56 22.61 -49.86
N LEU A 790 43.36 22.11 -50.14
CA LEU A 790 42.52 22.53 -51.28
C LEU A 790 41.08 22.02 -51.07
N GLY A 791 40.06 22.84 -51.39
CA GLY A 791 38.67 22.36 -51.46
C GLY A 791 37.54 23.28 -50.98
N ASN A 792 37.81 24.43 -50.34
CA ASN A 792 36.74 25.29 -49.82
C ASN A 792 36.45 26.50 -50.74
N VAL A 793 35.84 26.25 -51.90
CA VAL A 793 35.36 27.31 -52.83
C VAL A 793 33.92 27.05 -53.27
N SER A 794 33.03 27.85 -52.69
CA SER A 794 31.72 28.29 -53.22
C SER A 794 31.40 27.91 -54.68
N LEU A 795 30.35 27.11 -54.91
CA LEU A 795 29.66 27.11 -56.21
C LEU A 795 28.97 28.48 -56.42
N ALA A 796 29.42 29.23 -57.42
CA ALA A 796 28.72 30.41 -57.91
C ALA A 796 28.89 30.55 -59.43
N ASN A 797 27.79 30.96 -60.10
CA ASN A 797 27.68 31.38 -61.50
C ASN A 797 28.09 30.37 -62.60
N ASN A 798 27.08 29.67 -63.12
CA ASN A 798 27.08 29.26 -64.52
C ASN A 798 27.14 30.49 -65.43
N THR A 799 28.16 30.59 -66.29
CA THR A 799 28.09 31.44 -67.49
C THR A 799 28.77 30.72 -68.65
N LEU A 800 28.04 30.51 -69.76
CA LEU A 800 28.61 29.89 -70.96
C LEU A 800 29.67 30.79 -71.59
N ASN A 801 30.74 30.19 -72.12
CA ASN A 801 31.25 30.58 -73.43
C ASN A 801 32.06 29.48 -74.11
N LEU A 802 32.07 29.53 -75.45
CA LEU A 802 32.78 28.62 -76.35
C LEU A 802 34.32 28.78 -76.18
N LYS A 803 35.17 27.82 -76.55
CA LYS A 803 35.42 27.38 -77.94
C LYS A 803 36.32 26.14 -78.05
N SER A 804 36.28 25.51 -79.24
CA SER A 804 37.32 24.76 -79.99
C SER A 804 38.67 24.41 -79.33
N GLU A 805 39.28 23.26 -79.61
CA GLU A 805 39.09 22.32 -80.75
C GLU A 805 38.71 20.89 -80.30
#